data_AF-A0A517T5R6-F1
#
_entry.id   AF-A0A517T5R6-F1
#
_cell.length_a   1.000
_cell.length_b   1.000
_cell.length_c   1.000
_cell.angle_alpha   90.00
_cell.angle_beta   90.00
_cell.angle_gamma   90.00
#
_symmetry.space_group_name_H-M   'P 1'
#
loop_
_entity.id
_entity.type
_entity.pdbx_description
1 polymer ?
#
loop_
_entity_poly.entity_id
_entity_poly.type
_entity_poly.pdbx_seq_one_letter_code
_entity_poly.pdbx_strand_id
1 'polypeptide(L)'
;MRIVLQSILAISCLIIGGMSPSVAGTAVLKNGTKITGKLVPVRGLSKRQLNQQNGEVETTPILMIDSGYKRHFVAQRQVESSEEEVILSQYEKFKLSQKDGRTGLEIRALGTIRNMTPFDEFGRRTVQISTPRGPLNVVQGITELTPQHISVSGLTHRWEFGLSTTSVPSPQLRAVLANAIDSGNPDDRLAVVRFFLQAGLHREAIEELQLVATDFPELAATIGELQVEVRRFQTLKVLAELRRRQRSGQHEFVYNAVRTFPRQGLGGDLIRELRLLQNDYEDRRELADRALFLLGELEAQLEESSDRTAVSNVRSVIRDELDFEAIDRLRPFLDFSRDGALSAREMLALAISGWALGPANAVTEFDKALQIWQARLLVDEFLRTDDPLVETDLLDRMGKLEGIGPETVRSLIPWVQPWRETPDTQINEVFELQTKEPTVIPGSSGQDPATPTRYTVLLPPEYSPNRAYPVIVALRPADIPLENAIDWWGAVRSTDAARTLSGQAPRLGYIVIAPDYSTEGQTEYDYSVRAHAAVLHVLRDARKRFHIDSDRVVLAGHGMGADAAFDIGMSHPDVFAGVVPISGLAQRTTLWYWSNAKDLPFYIVNGEFDRDSLGINSMTVYRMMKYGYDVRYTDYKGRGFESYFEEIHDIFDWIDLQRRTKYPKEIEVDSLRPSEQRFYWVEVSDLPFAPLPPDGRGAKPRAIEARITPGNTIYLKSAAARHTLWLAPEFVNFDERLRVRMAARNQFYDFVEPNYRDLLTDFKTRGDRQKTYLCKLVID
;
A
#
# COMPACT_ATOMS: atom_id res chain seq x y z
N MET A 1 17.34 10.09 17.75
CA MET A 1 16.57 9.85 19.00
C MET A 1 17.46 9.40 20.14
N ARG A 2 18.16 8.25 20.05
CA ARG A 2 19.11 7.79 21.11
C ARG A 2 20.14 8.85 21.53
N ILE A 3 20.77 9.58 20.59
CA ILE A 3 21.81 10.58 20.91
C ILE A 3 21.23 11.81 21.63
N VAL A 4 20.12 12.38 21.14
CA VAL A 4 19.45 13.52 21.78
C VAL A 4 18.82 13.13 23.12
N LEU A 5 18.23 11.94 23.22
CA LEU A 5 17.79 11.40 24.51
C LEU A 5 18.98 11.16 25.44
N GLN A 6 20.13 10.70 24.94
CA GLN A 6 21.34 10.52 25.74
C GLN A 6 21.93 11.86 26.20
N SER A 7 21.91 12.92 25.39
CA SER A 7 22.27 14.29 25.80
C SER A 7 21.34 14.79 26.91
N ILE A 8 20.03 14.54 26.79
CA ILE A 8 19.04 14.93 27.82
C ILE A 8 19.15 14.05 29.08
N LEU A 9 19.37 12.74 28.94
CA LEU A 9 19.61 11.80 30.04
C LEU A 9 20.92 12.11 30.78
N ALA A 10 21.95 12.57 30.08
CA ALA A 10 23.23 12.95 30.69
C ALA A 10 23.11 14.17 31.62
N ILE A 11 22.13 15.05 31.39
CA ILE A 11 21.85 16.20 32.25
C ILE A 11 21.06 15.79 33.51
N SER A 12 20.37 14.64 33.50
CA SER A 12 19.52 14.16 34.61
C SER A 12 20.08 12.96 35.39
N CYS A 13 21.27 12.44 35.06
CA CYS A 13 21.84 11.26 35.74
C CYS A 13 22.30 11.48 37.19
N LEU A 14 22.00 12.62 37.80
CA LEU A 14 22.00 12.80 39.24
C LEU A 14 20.56 12.68 39.74
N ILE A 15 20.27 11.57 40.44
CA ILE A 15 19.07 11.29 41.25
C ILE A 15 17.96 10.50 40.52
N ILE A 16 17.87 9.19 40.83
CA ILE A 16 16.72 8.43 41.35
C ILE A 16 16.90 6.93 41.01
N GLY A 17 16.79 6.09 42.04
CA GLY A 17 16.86 4.64 41.97
C GLY A 17 15.51 3.93 41.91
N GLY A 18 15.58 2.63 41.58
CA GLY A 18 14.61 1.63 42.02
C GLY A 18 13.29 1.53 41.27
N MET A 19 13.30 1.08 40.00
CA MET A 19 12.14 0.41 39.40
C MET A 19 12.57 -0.83 38.62
N SER A 20 11.93 -1.97 38.89
CA SER A 20 12.11 -3.21 38.12
C SER A 20 11.68 -2.99 36.67
N PRO A 21 12.53 -3.26 35.67
CA PRO A 21 12.18 -3.04 34.27
C PRO A 21 11.12 -4.04 33.82
N SER A 22 10.03 -3.57 33.23
CA SER A 22 9.25 -4.40 32.31
C SER A 22 10.04 -4.53 31.00
N VAL A 23 10.28 -5.78 30.58
CA VAL A 23 11.00 -6.10 29.35
C VAL A 23 10.01 -5.98 28.18
N ALA A 24 10.28 -5.08 27.24
CA ALA A 24 9.63 -5.11 25.93
C ALA A 24 10.53 -5.90 24.97
N GLY A 25 9.95 -6.57 24.00
CA GLY A 25 10.71 -7.12 22.89
C GLY A 25 10.35 -6.44 21.58
N THR A 26 11.25 -6.53 20.62
CA THR A 26 10.97 -6.20 19.22
C THR A 26 11.00 -7.49 18.41
N ALA A 27 9.88 -7.79 17.75
CA ALA A 27 9.81 -8.84 16.73
C ALA A 27 10.07 -8.22 15.36
N VAL A 28 11.05 -8.78 14.63
CA VAL A 28 11.31 -8.46 13.22
C VAL A 28 10.76 -9.61 12.38
N LEU A 29 9.83 -9.30 11.49
CA LEU A 29 9.25 -10.28 10.58
C LEU A 29 10.12 -10.41 9.32
N LYS A 30 10.03 -11.56 8.63
CA LYS A 30 10.75 -11.83 7.37
C LYS A 30 10.47 -10.83 6.25
N ASN A 31 9.33 -10.14 6.30
CA ASN A 31 8.97 -9.08 5.35
C ASN A 31 9.61 -7.71 5.71
N GLY A 32 10.36 -7.63 6.82
CA GLY A 32 11.00 -6.41 7.31
C GLY A 32 10.18 -5.61 8.33
N THR A 33 8.92 -5.98 8.60
CA THR A 33 8.06 -5.31 9.58
C THR A 33 8.65 -5.46 10.99
N LYS A 34 8.67 -4.36 11.76
CA LYS A 34 9.10 -4.35 13.15
C LYS A 34 7.93 -4.04 14.07
N ILE A 35 7.73 -4.86 15.09
CA ILE A 35 6.65 -4.70 16.06
C ILE A 35 7.24 -4.77 17.47
N THR A 36 6.98 -3.74 18.27
CA THR A 36 7.50 -3.64 19.64
C THR A 36 6.38 -3.83 20.66
N GLY A 37 6.65 -4.63 21.69
CA GLY A 37 5.73 -4.88 22.79
C GLY A 37 6.18 -6.09 23.60
N LYS A 38 5.39 -6.49 24.60
CA LYS A 38 5.64 -7.72 25.35
C LYS A 38 5.38 -8.93 24.44
N LEU A 39 6.41 -9.74 24.21
CA LEU A 39 6.35 -10.93 23.38
C LEU A 39 5.75 -12.10 24.19
N VAL A 40 4.68 -12.69 23.67
CA VAL A 40 3.92 -13.77 24.33
C VAL A 40 3.54 -14.84 23.30
N PRO A 41 4.23 -16.00 23.27
CA PRO A 41 3.81 -17.12 22.44
C PRO A 41 2.43 -17.63 22.85
N VAL A 42 1.53 -17.85 21.88
CA VAL A 42 0.14 -18.29 22.14
C VAL A 42 -0.25 -19.47 21.24
N ARG A 43 -1.21 -20.27 21.72
CA ARG A 43 -1.68 -21.48 21.02
C ARG A 43 -2.73 -21.22 19.95
N GLY A 44 -3.37 -20.07 19.98
CA GLY A 44 -4.49 -19.73 19.11
C GLY A 44 -5.06 -18.35 19.41
N LEU A 45 -6.10 -17.97 18.68
CA LEU A 45 -6.70 -16.63 18.72
C LEU A 45 -8.00 -16.56 19.54
N SER A 46 -8.59 -17.69 19.92
CA SER A 46 -9.81 -17.67 20.73
C SER A 46 -9.54 -17.20 22.16
N LYS A 47 -10.50 -16.49 22.78
CA LYS A 47 -10.38 -16.04 24.19
C LYS A 47 -10.01 -17.18 25.15
N ARG A 48 -10.55 -18.38 24.93
CA ARG A 48 -10.20 -19.59 25.71
C ARG A 48 -8.72 -19.97 25.55
N GLN A 49 -8.19 -19.94 24.33
CA GLN A 49 -6.80 -20.29 24.05
C GLN A 49 -5.82 -19.21 24.53
N LEU A 50 -6.21 -17.93 24.50
CA LEU A 50 -5.42 -16.83 25.05
C LEU A 50 -5.34 -16.87 26.58
N ASN A 51 -6.40 -17.37 27.26
CA ASN A 51 -6.48 -17.44 28.72
C ASN A 51 -5.90 -18.74 29.34
N GLN A 52 -5.50 -19.72 28.53
CA GLN A 52 -4.90 -20.97 29.04
C GLN A 52 -3.42 -20.75 29.40
N GLN A 53 -3.12 -20.62 30.70
CA GLN A 53 -1.75 -20.64 31.20
C GLN A 53 -1.27 -22.07 31.50
N ASN A 54 0.00 -22.34 31.17
CA ASN A 54 0.89 -23.31 31.81
C ASN A 54 0.38 -24.76 31.96
N GLY A 55 0.42 -25.49 30.85
CA GLY A 55 0.70 -26.93 30.85
C GLY A 55 1.81 -27.23 29.84
N GLU A 56 2.55 -28.32 30.03
CA GLU A 56 3.54 -28.82 29.06
C GLU A 56 2.88 -29.01 27.70
N VAL A 57 3.09 -28.05 26.79
CA VAL A 57 2.60 -28.14 25.41
C VAL A 57 3.71 -27.68 24.49
N GLU A 58 4.06 -28.54 23.55
CA GLU A 58 5.27 -28.43 22.73
C GLU A 58 5.18 -27.39 21.59
N THR A 59 4.01 -26.86 21.23
CA THR A 59 3.88 -25.96 20.06
C THR A 59 2.96 -24.74 20.26
N THR A 60 3.47 -23.55 19.94
CA THR A 60 2.76 -22.25 19.97
C THR A 60 2.88 -21.56 18.61
N PRO A 61 2.03 -21.84 17.61
CA PRO A 61 2.26 -21.37 16.24
C PRO A 61 2.17 -19.84 16.04
N ILE A 62 1.72 -19.11 17.04
CA ILE A 62 1.45 -17.66 16.98
C ILE A 62 2.28 -16.94 18.03
N LEU A 63 2.87 -15.81 17.65
CA LEU A 63 3.44 -14.85 18.58
C LEU A 63 2.46 -13.68 18.76
N MET A 64 2.03 -13.45 19.99
CA MET A 64 1.33 -12.22 20.37
C MET A 64 2.35 -11.18 20.83
N ILE A 65 2.27 -9.96 20.32
CA ILE A 65 3.04 -8.79 20.75
C ILE A 65 2.06 -7.80 21.39
N ASP A 66 2.14 -7.66 22.70
CA ASP A 66 1.25 -6.79 23.48
C ASP A 66 1.91 -5.43 23.73
N SER A 67 1.40 -4.37 23.09
CA SER A 67 1.92 -3.00 23.24
C SER A 67 1.29 -2.24 24.41
N GLY A 68 0.45 -2.89 25.23
CA GLY A 68 -0.30 -2.29 26.32
C GLY A 68 -1.77 -2.11 25.97
N TYR A 69 -2.07 -1.38 24.90
CA TYR A 69 -3.44 -1.02 24.48
C TYR A 69 -3.93 -1.73 23.21
N LYS A 70 -3.01 -2.31 22.42
CA LYS A 70 -3.33 -3.20 21.29
C LYS A 70 -2.50 -4.48 21.36
N ARG A 71 -3.02 -5.55 20.78
CA ARG A 71 -2.36 -6.85 20.65
C ARG A 71 -2.13 -7.11 19.17
N HIS A 72 -0.90 -7.38 18.78
CA HIS A 72 -0.59 -7.88 17.44
C HIS A 72 -0.39 -9.39 17.50
N PHE A 73 -0.96 -10.12 16.57
CA PHE A 73 -0.73 -11.55 16.39
C PHE A 73 -0.08 -11.78 15.03
N VAL A 74 0.98 -12.58 15.03
CA VAL A 74 1.73 -12.96 13.82
C VAL A 74 2.06 -14.44 13.87
N ALA A 75 2.26 -15.05 12.70
CA ALA A 75 2.76 -16.41 12.63
C ALA A 75 4.19 -16.49 13.20
N GLN A 76 4.46 -17.42 14.13
CA GLN A 76 5.80 -17.55 14.70
C GLN A 76 6.84 -17.91 13.62
N ARG A 77 6.43 -18.64 12.57
CA ARG A 77 7.26 -18.97 11.40
C ARG A 77 7.65 -17.76 10.54
N GLN A 78 6.98 -16.61 10.72
CA GLN A 78 7.28 -15.35 10.04
C GLN A 78 8.18 -14.43 10.86
N VAL A 79 8.45 -14.76 12.12
CA VAL A 79 9.41 -14.02 12.95
C VAL A 79 10.82 -14.45 12.55
N GLU A 80 11.59 -13.50 12.01
CA GLU A 80 12.99 -13.71 11.62
C GLU A 80 13.91 -13.57 12.82
N SER A 81 13.69 -12.51 13.62
CA SER A 81 14.38 -12.32 14.89
C SER A 81 13.46 -11.71 15.94
N SER A 82 13.79 -11.96 17.20
CA SER A 82 13.16 -11.29 18.33
C SER A 82 14.23 -10.91 19.33
N GLU A 83 14.28 -9.64 19.71
CA GLU A 83 15.21 -9.14 20.71
C GLU A 83 14.40 -8.73 21.94
N GLU A 84 14.78 -9.24 23.11
CA GLU A 84 14.31 -8.69 24.38
C GLU A 84 15.11 -7.41 24.66
N GLU A 85 14.52 -6.26 24.36
CA GLU A 85 15.07 -4.99 24.80
C GLU A 85 14.65 -4.77 26.26
N VAL A 86 15.62 -4.84 27.17
CA VAL A 86 15.42 -4.18 28.46
C VAL A 86 15.13 -2.72 28.13
N ILE A 87 14.10 -2.15 28.77
CA ILE A 87 13.83 -0.71 28.93
C ILE A 87 12.51 -0.23 28.28
N LEU A 88 11.37 -0.64 28.87
CA LEU A 88 10.18 0.24 28.95
C LEU A 88 10.32 1.31 30.05
N SER A 89 11.37 1.22 30.87
CA SER A 89 11.68 2.15 31.97
C SER A 89 12.32 3.47 31.52
N GLN A 90 12.46 3.74 30.22
CA GLN A 90 12.93 5.04 29.68
C GLN A 90 11.81 6.02 29.33
N TYR A 91 10.57 5.54 29.16
CA TYR A 91 9.48 6.44 28.77
C TYR A 91 8.98 7.23 29.98
N GLU A 92 8.89 8.54 29.82
CA GLU A 92 8.33 9.45 30.80
C GLU A 92 6.82 9.19 30.93
N LYS A 93 6.31 9.04 32.15
CA LYS A 93 4.90 8.68 32.38
C LYS A 93 4.29 9.58 33.44
N PHE A 94 3.02 9.95 33.22
CA PHE A 94 2.26 10.73 34.19
C PHE A 94 1.01 9.95 34.59
N LYS A 95 0.84 9.73 35.90
CA LYS A 95 -0.36 9.10 36.44
C LYS A 95 -1.34 10.16 36.89
N LEU A 96 -2.59 10.01 36.49
CA LEU A 96 -3.65 10.93 36.86
C LEU A 96 -4.58 10.27 37.87
N SER A 97 -4.84 10.98 38.96
CA SER A 97 -5.78 10.53 39.98
C SER A 97 -7.22 10.70 39.49
N GLN A 98 -7.89 9.57 39.26
CA GLN A 98 -9.30 9.53 38.88
C GLN A 98 -10.11 8.82 39.97
N LYS A 99 -11.37 9.24 40.15
CA LYS A 99 -12.31 8.51 41.01
C LYS A 99 -12.73 7.23 40.27
N ASP A 100 -12.34 6.10 40.84
CA ASP A 100 -12.41 4.80 40.18
C ASP A 100 -13.87 4.33 39.97
N GLY A 101 -14.22 3.96 38.73
CA GLY A 101 -15.56 3.51 38.34
C GLY A 101 -15.81 2.01 38.55
N ARG A 102 -14.94 1.31 39.30
CA ARG A 102 -14.93 -0.16 39.47
C ARG A 102 -16.23 -0.76 40.01
N THR A 103 -17.10 0.04 40.64
CA THR A 103 -18.42 -0.39 41.13
C THR A 103 -19.54 -0.29 40.07
N GLY A 104 -19.24 0.24 38.88
CA GLY A 104 -20.20 0.40 37.78
C GLY A 104 -20.47 -0.89 36.98
N LEU A 105 -21.50 -0.82 36.12
CA LEU A 105 -21.83 -1.89 35.17
C LEU A 105 -20.69 -2.11 34.17
N GLU A 106 -20.45 -3.37 33.82
CA GLU A 106 -19.41 -3.76 32.86
C GLU A 106 -19.89 -3.60 31.42
N ILE A 107 -19.07 -2.94 30.61
CA ILE A 107 -19.30 -2.82 29.17
C ILE A 107 -18.59 -3.99 28.49
N ARG A 108 -19.37 -4.88 27.86
CA ARG A 108 -18.86 -6.05 27.12
C ARG A 108 -19.03 -5.97 25.61
N ALA A 109 -19.82 -5.00 25.15
CA ALA A 109 -20.06 -4.71 23.75
C ALA A 109 -20.31 -3.21 23.62
N LEU A 110 -19.76 -2.60 22.58
CA LEU A 110 -19.92 -1.18 22.29
C LEU A 110 -20.82 -1.03 21.07
N GLY A 111 -21.90 -0.26 21.23
CA GLY A 111 -22.64 0.26 20.07
C GLY A 111 -21.96 1.50 19.49
N THR A 112 -22.60 2.12 18.50
CA THR A 112 -22.06 3.32 17.84
C THR A 112 -21.95 4.50 18.82
N ILE A 113 -20.82 5.22 18.76
CA ILE A 113 -20.62 6.46 19.52
C ILE A 113 -21.43 7.57 18.83
N ARG A 114 -22.37 8.19 19.55
CA ARG A 114 -23.20 9.29 19.03
C ARG A 114 -22.57 10.65 19.23
N ASN A 115 -21.97 10.85 20.39
CA ASN A 115 -21.36 12.11 20.78
C ASN A 115 -20.20 11.84 21.75
N MET A 116 -19.17 12.68 21.69
CA MET A 116 -18.00 12.60 22.54
C MET A 116 -17.46 14.00 22.79
N THR A 117 -17.41 14.42 24.05
CA THR A 117 -16.77 15.68 24.40
C THR A 117 -15.24 15.55 24.31
N PRO A 118 -14.50 16.65 24.10
CA PRO A 118 -13.06 16.68 24.32
C PRO A 118 -12.72 16.31 25.78
N PHE A 119 -11.47 15.90 26.01
CA PHE A 119 -10.93 15.82 27.36
C PHE A 119 -10.75 17.23 27.95
N ASP A 120 -11.18 17.42 29.20
CA ASP A 120 -10.90 18.62 29.99
C ASP A 120 -9.48 18.58 30.60
N GLU A 121 -9.11 19.62 31.36
CA GLU A 121 -7.81 19.74 32.03
C GLU A 121 -7.57 18.67 33.12
N PHE A 122 -8.61 17.97 33.59
CA PHE A 122 -8.49 16.84 34.51
C PHE A 122 -8.42 15.50 33.77
N GLY A 123 -8.36 15.53 32.44
CA GLY A 123 -8.34 14.36 31.58
C GLY A 123 -9.69 13.64 31.53
N ARG A 124 -10.81 14.33 31.74
CA ARG A 124 -12.14 13.73 31.76
C ARG A 124 -12.96 14.12 30.55
N ARG A 125 -13.82 13.19 30.08
CA ARG A 125 -14.78 13.45 28.99
C ARG A 125 -16.05 12.63 29.16
N THR A 126 -17.10 13.01 28.45
CA THR A 126 -18.34 12.23 28.37
C THR A 126 -18.50 11.65 26.97
N VAL A 127 -18.79 10.35 26.91
CA VAL A 127 -19.09 9.62 25.68
C VAL A 127 -20.53 9.11 25.74
N GLN A 128 -21.30 9.35 24.69
CA GLN A 128 -22.65 8.83 24.53
C GLN A 128 -22.65 7.67 23.55
N ILE A 129 -23.01 6.48 24.04
CA ILE A 129 -23.02 5.22 23.28
C ILE A 129 -24.46 4.82 22.97
N SER A 130 -24.74 4.42 21.73
CA SER A 130 -26.02 3.80 21.38
C SER A 130 -26.10 2.40 22.00
N THR A 131 -27.16 2.11 22.77
CA THR A 131 -27.45 0.76 23.24
C THR A 131 -28.88 0.35 22.87
N PRO A 132 -29.22 -0.95 22.87
CA PRO A 132 -30.59 -1.40 22.65
C PRO A 132 -31.61 -0.82 23.64
N ARG A 133 -31.16 -0.34 24.81
CA ARG A 133 -32.00 0.26 25.86
C ARG A 133 -32.04 1.79 25.79
N GLY A 134 -31.48 2.39 24.74
CA GLY A 134 -31.34 3.85 24.59
C GLY A 134 -29.89 4.34 24.74
N PRO A 135 -29.66 5.66 24.66
CA PRO A 135 -28.32 6.23 24.78
C PRO A 135 -27.77 6.06 26.20
N LEU A 136 -26.53 5.60 26.30
CA LEU A 136 -25.79 5.45 27.55
C LEU A 136 -24.69 6.51 27.62
N ASN A 137 -24.73 7.36 28.65
CA ASN A 137 -23.67 8.33 28.91
C ASN A 137 -22.62 7.72 29.84
N VAL A 138 -21.38 7.64 29.38
CA VAL A 138 -20.24 7.15 30.15
C VAL A 138 -19.26 8.29 30.35
N VAL A 139 -18.95 8.60 31.61
CA VAL A 139 -17.85 9.52 31.93
C VAL A 139 -16.57 8.70 31.90
N GLN A 140 -15.56 9.21 31.20
CA GLN A 140 -14.24 8.61 31.08
C GLN A 140 -13.19 9.54 31.69
N GLY A 141 -12.09 8.96 32.16
CA GLY A 141 -10.93 9.69 32.66
C GLY A 141 -9.64 9.04 32.18
N ILE A 142 -8.67 9.87 31.81
CA ILE A 142 -7.29 9.44 31.58
C ILE A 142 -6.69 9.05 32.93
N THR A 143 -6.13 7.85 33.02
CA THR A 143 -5.50 7.32 34.23
C THR A 143 -3.98 7.34 34.14
N GLU A 144 -3.43 7.21 32.93
CA GLU A 144 -1.99 7.26 32.67
C GLU A 144 -1.72 7.87 31.29
N LEU A 145 -0.72 8.73 31.21
CA LEU A 145 -0.14 9.25 29.97
C LEU A 145 1.24 8.61 29.77
N THR A 146 1.46 8.04 28.59
CA THR A 146 2.78 7.63 28.11
C THR A 146 3.05 8.28 26.74
N PRO A 147 4.29 8.31 26.24
CA PRO A 147 4.56 8.97 24.96
C PRO A 147 3.91 8.25 23.77
N GLN A 148 3.61 6.95 23.90
CA GLN A 148 3.01 6.13 22.84
C GLN A 148 1.49 6.09 22.94
N HIS A 149 0.96 5.98 24.15
CA HIS A 149 -0.48 5.86 24.36
C HIS A 149 -0.93 6.47 25.69
N ILE A 150 -2.22 6.76 25.76
CA ILE A 150 -2.91 7.12 26.99
C ILE A 150 -3.81 5.96 27.41
N SER A 151 -3.91 5.72 28.72
CA SER A 151 -4.84 4.77 29.30
C SER A 151 -6.09 5.51 29.76
N VAL A 152 -7.26 5.01 29.37
CA VAL A 152 -8.57 5.62 29.64
C VAL A 152 -9.45 4.62 30.38
N SER A 153 -10.06 5.07 31.48
CA SER A 153 -11.02 4.28 32.25
C SER A 153 -12.38 4.97 32.29
N GLY A 154 -13.45 4.18 32.24
CA GLY A 154 -14.78 4.62 32.62
C GLY A 154 -14.84 4.93 34.12
N LEU A 155 -15.30 6.13 34.45
CA LEU A 155 -15.48 6.59 35.83
C LEU A 155 -16.89 6.28 36.35
N THR A 156 -17.86 6.08 35.44
CA THR A 156 -19.23 5.65 35.78
C THR A 156 -19.51 4.17 35.46
N HIS A 157 -18.69 3.55 34.61
CA HIS A 157 -18.85 2.18 34.12
C HIS A 157 -17.50 1.47 34.04
N ARG A 158 -17.49 0.14 34.16
CA ARG A 158 -16.26 -0.65 33.98
C ARG A 158 -15.97 -0.78 32.49
N TRP A 159 -15.02 0.02 32.02
CA TRP A 159 -14.53 0.06 30.65
C TRP A 159 -13.11 0.64 30.63
N GLU A 160 -12.12 -0.17 30.27
CA GLU A 160 -10.72 0.22 30.17
C GLU A 160 -10.23 0.00 28.75
N PHE A 161 -9.51 0.98 28.20
CA PHE A 161 -8.91 0.93 26.86
C PHE A 161 -7.78 1.95 26.75
N GLY A 162 -7.04 1.92 25.64
CA GLY A 162 -6.07 2.96 25.33
C GLY A 162 -6.32 3.65 24.00
N LEU A 163 -5.70 4.82 23.86
CA LEU A 163 -5.67 5.64 22.65
C LEU A 163 -4.21 6.01 22.36
N SER A 164 -3.81 6.12 21.10
CA SER A 164 -2.54 6.76 20.75
C SER A 164 -2.45 8.15 21.40
N THR A 165 -1.30 8.52 21.96
CA THR A 165 -1.12 9.84 22.58
C THR A 165 -1.35 10.96 21.57
N THR A 166 -0.95 10.72 20.31
CA THR A 166 -1.14 11.66 19.21
C THR A 166 -2.59 11.79 18.73
N SER A 167 -3.52 10.97 19.22
CA SER A 167 -4.95 11.15 18.94
C SER A 167 -5.62 12.18 19.85
N VAL A 168 -4.95 12.61 20.93
CA VAL A 168 -5.42 13.71 21.78
C VAL A 168 -4.86 15.00 21.20
N PRO A 169 -5.70 16.02 20.91
CA PRO A 169 -5.16 17.24 20.33
C PRO A 169 -4.23 17.97 21.32
N SER A 170 -3.18 18.58 20.78
CA SER A 170 -2.08 19.14 21.59
C SER A 170 -2.53 20.10 22.69
N PRO A 171 -3.51 21.01 22.49
CA PRO A 171 -3.98 21.89 23.56
C PRO A 171 -4.56 21.14 24.77
N GLN A 172 -5.34 20.08 24.54
CA GLN A 172 -5.88 19.26 25.64
C GLN A 172 -4.76 18.49 26.32
N LEU A 173 -3.84 17.89 25.55
CA LEU A 173 -2.71 17.15 26.13
C LEU A 173 -1.84 18.05 27.02
N ARG A 174 -1.58 19.30 26.61
CA ARG A 174 -0.86 20.29 27.41
C ARG A 174 -1.62 20.66 28.69
N ALA A 175 -2.92 20.91 28.59
CA ALA A 175 -3.75 21.24 29.76
C ALA A 175 -3.75 20.11 30.81
N VAL A 176 -3.89 18.87 30.35
CA VAL A 176 -3.85 17.69 31.22
C VAL A 176 -2.47 17.52 31.87
N LEU A 177 -1.38 17.67 31.10
CA LEU A 177 -0.01 17.57 31.63
C LEU A 177 0.28 18.69 32.64
N ALA A 178 -0.10 19.94 32.35
CA ALA A 178 0.10 21.07 33.25
C ALA A 178 -0.58 20.88 34.62
N ASN A 179 -1.73 20.20 34.64
CA ASN A 179 -2.45 19.87 35.86
C ASN A 179 -1.91 18.61 36.57
N ALA A 180 -1.10 17.79 35.88
CA ALA A 180 -0.51 16.57 36.41
C ALA A 180 0.86 16.77 37.07
N ILE A 181 1.43 17.98 36.99
CA ILE A 181 2.78 18.31 37.47
C ILE A 181 2.78 19.56 38.35
N ASP A 182 3.86 19.78 39.12
CA ASP A 182 4.12 21.08 39.73
C ASP A 182 4.78 22.02 38.72
N SER A 183 4.02 22.99 38.21
CA SER A 183 4.53 23.94 37.21
C SER A 183 5.62 24.88 37.75
N GLY A 184 5.75 25.01 39.08
CA GLY A 184 6.82 25.75 39.74
C GLY A 184 8.13 24.97 39.90
N ASN A 185 8.14 23.68 39.55
CA ASN A 185 9.31 22.84 39.58
C ASN A 185 9.90 22.67 38.16
N PRO A 186 11.15 23.11 37.90
CA PRO A 186 11.75 22.99 36.57
C PRO A 186 11.94 21.53 36.12
N ASP A 187 12.19 20.59 37.04
CA ASP A 187 12.40 19.17 36.69
C ASP A 187 11.13 18.52 36.13
N ASP A 188 9.98 18.86 36.71
CA ASP A 188 8.65 18.44 36.28
C ASP A 188 8.32 18.98 34.88
N ARG A 189 8.66 20.25 34.61
CA ARG A 189 8.50 20.86 33.28
C ARG A 189 9.42 20.20 32.24
N LEU A 190 10.65 19.88 32.62
CA LEU A 190 11.59 19.15 31.76
C LEU A 190 11.14 17.70 31.51
N ALA A 191 10.42 17.06 32.45
CA ALA A 191 9.75 15.78 32.21
C ALA A 191 8.70 15.90 31.10
N VAL A 192 7.89 16.95 31.11
CA VAL A 192 6.93 17.22 30.02
C VAL A 192 7.63 17.41 28.68
N VAL A 193 8.77 18.10 28.65
CA VAL A 193 9.60 18.22 27.43
C VAL A 193 10.06 16.83 26.95
N ARG A 194 10.59 15.98 27.84
CA ARG A 194 11.02 14.62 27.50
C ARG A 194 9.87 13.79 26.95
N PHE A 195 8.71 13.87 27.58
CA PHE A 195 7.48 13.22 27.11
C PHE A 195 7.12 13.65 25.69
N PHE A 196 7.10 14.96 25.41
CA PHE A 196 6.80 15.46 24.06
C PHE A 196 7.83 15.00 23.03
N LEU A 197 9.12 15.01 23.36
CA LEU A 197 10.17 14.51 22.46
C LEU A 197 10.02 13.01 22.18
N GLN A 198 9.74 12.20 23.21
CA GLN A 198 9.50 10.77 23.10
C GLN A 198 8.23 10.45 22.31
N ALA A 199 7.20 11.30 22.38
CA ALA A 199 5.95 11.21 21.63
C ALA A 199 6.09 11.74 20.18
N GLY A 200 7.23 12.36 19.84
CA GLY A 200 7.46 12.98 18.54
C GLY A 200 6.81 14.36 18.36
N LEU A 201 6.29 14.96 19.44
CA LEU A 201 5.66 16.28 19.52
C LEU A 201 6.72 17.38 19.73
N HIS A 202 7.61 17.53 18.75
CA HIS A 202 8.79 18.39 18.88
C HIS A 202 8.46 19.87 18.98
N ARG A 203 7.34 20.30 18.35
CA ARG A 203 6.92 21.70 18.41
C ARG A 203 6.51 22.05 19.85
N GLU A 204 5.67 21.21 20.44
CA GLU A 204 5.22 21.31 21.82
C GLU A 204 6.41 21.27 22.78
N ALA A 205 7.39 20.40 22.53
CA ALA A 205 8.64 20.36 23.31
C ALA A 205 9.43 21.68 23.26
N ILE A 206 9.57 22.31 22.09
CA ILE A 206 10.26 23.60 21.95
C ILE A 206 9.50 24.73 22.64
N GLU A 207 8.19 24.79 22.44
CA GLU A 207 7.33 25.79 23.09
C GLU A 207 7.43 25.65 24.62
N GLU A 208 7.44 24.42 25.14
CA GLU A 208 7.60 24.16 26.57
C GLU A 208 9.00 24.57 27.08
N LEU A 209 10.07 24.23 26.35
CA LEU A 209 11.42 24.69 26.66
C LEU A 209 11.51 26.23 26.71
N GLN A 210 10.84 26.95 25.82
CA GLN A 210 10.82 28.41 25.83
C GLN A 210 10.15 28.97 27.10
N LEU A 211 9.05 28.35 27.55
CA LEU A 211 8.41 28.71 28.80
C LEU A 211 9.34 28.44 29.99
N VAL A 212 10.00 27.28 30.04
CA VAL A 212 10.97 26.97 31.12
C VAL A 212 12.12 27.97 31.15
N ALA A 213 12.66 28.39 30.00
CA ALA A 213 13.73 29.39 29.97
C ALA A 213 13.27 30.79 30.44
N THR A 214 11.98 31.07 30.30
CA THR A 214 11.37 32.34 30.76
C THR A 214 11.08 32.29 32.25
N ASP A 215 10.52 31.18 32.74
CA ASP A 215 10.11 30.97 34.13
C ASP A 215 11.32 30.72 35.05
N PHE A 216 12.40 30.11 34.52
CA PHE A 216 13.64 29.75 35.22
C PHE A 216 14.88 30.30 34.50
N PRO A 217 15.19 31.62 34.62
CA PRO A 217 16.28 32.26 33.89
C PRO A 217 17.67 31.63 34.09
N GLU A 218 17.91 30.99 35.23
CA GLU A 218 19.14 30.26 35.55
C GLU A 218 19.39 29.05 34.63
N LEU A 219 18.33 28.48 34.02
CA LEU A 219 18.42 27.36 33.09
C LEU A 219 18.51 27.81 31.62
N ALA A 220 18.40 29.11 31.33
CA ALA A 220 18.25 29.62 29.98
C ALA A 220 19.39 29.22 29.02
N ALA A 221 20.64 29.17 29.51
CA ALA A 221 21.79 28.75 28.71
C ALA A 221 21.69 27.28 28.28
N THR A 222 21.46 26.37 29.24
CA THR A 222 21.29 24.93 29.01
C THR A 222 20.09 24.65 28.09
N ILE A 223 18.98 25.36 28.30
CA ILE A 223 17.79 25.23 27.46
C ILE A 223 18.08 25.71 26.03
N GLY A 224 18.88 26.76 25.86
CA GLY A 224 19.34 27.21 24.55
C GLY A 224 20.07 26.11 23.78
N GLU A 225 20.97 25.37 24.43
CA GLU A 225 21.67 24.23 23.82
C GLU A 225 20.71 23.10 23.44
N LEU A 226 19.79 22.73 24.34
CA LEU A 226 18.77 21.72 24.07
C LEU A 226 17.86 22.09 22.90
N GLN A 227 17.45 23.37 22.81
CA GLN A 227 16.64 23.85 21.68
C GLN A 227 17.38 23.71 20.35
N VAL A 228 18.70 23.94 20.32
CA VAL A 228 19.52 23.73 19.12
C VAL A 228 19.53 22.25 18.72
N GLU A 229 19.69 21.32 19.67
CA GLU A 229 19.65 19.88 19.39
C GLU A 229 18.27 19.41 18.90
N VAL A 230 17.18 19.86 19.53
CA VAL A 230 15.81 19.51 19.12
C VAL A 230 15.52 20.04 17.72
N ARG A 231 15.92 21.28 17.41
CA ARG A 231 15.80 21.85 16.06
C ARG A 231 16.60 21.05 15.04
N ARG A 232 17.84 20.66 15.37
CA ARG A 232 18.65 19.80 14.49
C ARG A 232 17.93 18.49 14.15
N PHE A 233 17.34 17.84 15.16
CA PHE A 233 16.59 16.60 14.95
C PHE A 233 15.31 16.81 14.12
N GLN A 234 14.58 17.90 14.34
CA GLN A 234 13.45 18.28 13.50
C GLN A 234 13.87 18.47 12.05
N THR A 235 14.98 19.17 11.79
CA THR A 235 15.50 19.38 10.43
C THR A 235 15.81 18.06 9.74
N LEU A 236 16.44 17.11 10.44
CA LEU A 236 16.68 15.76 9.90
C LEU A 236 15.40 15.03 9.53
N LYS A 237 14.33 15.16 10.34
CA LYS A 237 13.02 14.59 10.00
C LYS A 237 12.39 15.25 8.78
N VAL A 238 12.51 16.57 8.65
CA VAL A 238 12.00 17.28 7.47
C VAL A 238 12.77 16.87 6.22
N LEU A 239 14.10 16.75 6.29
CA LEU A 239 14.90 16.22 5.17
C LEU A 239 14.50 14.80 4.78
N ALA A 240 14.26 13.93 5.76
CA ALA A 240 13.75 12.58 5.51
C ALA A 240 12.36 12.60 4.83
N GLU A 241 11.48 13.52 5.24
CA GLU A 241 10.19 13.75 4.60
C GLU A 241 10.37 14.26 3.15
N LEU A 242 11.24 15.25 2.91
CA LEU A 242 11.50 15.75 1.56
C LEU A 242 12.04 14.66 0.64
N ARG A 243 12.92 13.78 1.12
CA ARG A 243 13.37 12.60 0.37
C ARG A 243 12.24 11.60 0.11
N ARG A 244 11.31 11.43 1.05
CA ARG A 244 10.12 10.58 0.86
C ARG A 244 9.23 11.18 -0.24
N ARG A 245 9.03 12.50 -0.22
CA ARG A 245 8.29 13.26 -1.25
C ARG A 245 8.95 13.17 -2.64
N GLN A 246 10.27 13.29 -2.71
CA GLN A 246 11.03 13.10 -3.95
C GLN A 246 10.79 11.70 -4.53
N ARG A 247 10.93 10.64 -3.72
CA ARG A 247 10.64 9.25 -4.17
C ARG A 247 9.19 9.01 -4.57
N SER A 248 8.27 9.88 -4.12
CA SER A 248 6.86 9.82 -4.46
C SER A 248 6.48 10.57 -5.75
N GLY A 249 7.46 11.21 -6.41
CA GLY A 249 7.27 11.99 -7.65
C GLY A 249 6.89 13.47 -7.43
N GLN A 250 6.96 13.97 -6.19
CA GLN A 250 6.61 15.37 -5.85
C GLN A 250 7.84 16.28 -5.99
N HIS A 251 8.31 16.44 -7.23
CA HIS A 251 9.55 17.12 -7.57
C HIS A 251 9.50 18.63 -7.36
N GLU A 252 8.46 19.30 -7.86
CA GLU A 252 8.28 20.74 -7.72
C GLU A 252 8.07 21.14 -6.27
N PHE A 253 7.31 20.35 -5.50
CA PHE A 253 7.17 20.55 -4.06
C PHE A 253 8.54 20.54 -3.36
N VAL A 254 9.36 19.51 -3.61
CA VAL A 254 10.67 19.35 -2.96
C VAL A 254 11.61 20.48 -3.39
N TYR A 255 11.69 20.78 -4.68
CA TYR A 255 12.55 21.86 -5.19
C TYR A 255 12.21 23.20 -4.54
N ASN A 256 10.92 23.56 -4.47
CA ASN A 256 10.48 24.80 -3.83
C ASN A 256 10.72 24.80 -2.32
N ALA A 257 10.47 23.67 -1.64
CA ALA A 257 10.69 23.54 -0.20
C ALA A 257 12.17 23.70 0.18
N VAL A 258 13.09 23.09 -0.58
CA VAL A 258 14.53 23.19 -0.35
C VAL A 258 15.05 24.61 -0.62
N ARG A 259 14.56 25.26 -1.69
CA ARG A 259 14.95 26.62 -2.07
C ARG A 259 14.57 27.66 -1.01
N THR A 260 13.41 27.48 -0.38
CA THR A 260 12.87 28.39 0.64
C THR A 260 13.21 27.97 2.08
N PHE A 261 13.94 26.86 2.25
CA PHE A 261 14.23 26.30 3.57
C PHE A 261 15.08 27.26 4.42
N PRO A 262 14.67 27.58 5.67
CA PRO A 262 15.46 28.43 6.56
C PRO A 262 16.81 27.79 6.91
N ARG A 263 17.91 28.46 6.58
CA ARG A 263 19.29 27.95 6.81
C ARG A 263 19.94 28.47 8.10
N GLN A 264 19.33 29.45 8.76
CA GLN A 264 19.88 30.07 9.97
C GLN A 264 19.90 29.07 11.14
N GLY A 265 21.03 28.95 11.83
CA GLY A 265 21.17 28.06 12.98
C GLY A 265 21.30 26.56 12.65
N LEU A 266 21.42 26.20 11.37
CA LEU A 266 21.71 24.83 10.95
C LEU A 266 23.21 24.55 10.93
N GLY A 267 23.58 23.30 11.25
CA GLY A 267 24.95 22.80 11.08
C GLY A 267 25.38 22.76 9.61
N GLY A 268 26.69 22.87 9.36
CA GLY A 268 27.25 22.88 8.00
C GLY A 268 26.99 21.58 7.21
N ASP A 269 26.83 20.45 7.91
CA ASP A 269 26.42 19.15 7.35
C ASP A 269 25.04 19.22 6.68
N LEU A 270 24.05 19.76 7.39
CA LEU A 270 22.67 19.89 6.92
C LEU A 270 22.55 20.91 5.78
N ILE A 271 23.29 22.02 5.86
CA ILE A 271 23.33 23.04 4.79
C ILE A 271 23.89 22.43 3.49
N ARG A 272 24.94 21.61 3.60
CA ARG A 272 25.49 20.89 2.45
C ARG A 272 24.48 19.90 1.87
N GLU A 273 23.78 19.15 2.71
CA GLU A 273 22.76 18.18 2.26
C GLU A 273 21.60 18.85 1.51
N LEU A 274 21.09 19.98 2.03
CA LEU A 274 20.08 20.79 1.33
C LEU A 274 20.60 21.29 -0.02
N ARG A 275 21.85 21.75 -0.09
CA ARG A 275 22.46 22.21 -1.35
C ARG A 275 22.61 21.07 -2.36
N LEU A 276 23.04 19.89 -1.92
CA LEU A 276 23.13 18.72 -2.82
C LEU A 276 21.77 18.36 -3.41
N LEU A 277 20.71 18.37 -2.59
CA LEU A 277 19.36 18.10 -3.07
C LEU A 277 18.87 19.19 -4.04
N GLN A 278 19.17 20.47 -3.77
CA GLN A 278 18.84 21.56 -4.69
C GLN A 278 19.56 21.40 -6.04
N ASN A 279 20.87 21.15 -6.00
CA ASN A 279 21.69 21.01 -7.21
C ASN A 279 21.24 19.81 -8.07
N ASP A 280 20.82 18.69 -7.48
CA ASP A 280 20.30 17.54 -8.24
C ASP A 280 19.13 17.93 -9.17
N TYR A 281 18.23 18.81 -8.70
CA TYR A 281 17.13 19.31 -9.52
C TYR A 281 17.59 20.30 -10.59
N GLU A 282 18.53 21.19 -10.26
CA GLU A 282 19.11 22.15 -11.21
C GLU A 282 19.85 21.41 -12.33
N ASP A 283 20.68 20.43 -11.98
CA ASP A 283 21.43 19.58 -12.92
C ASP A 283 20.47 18.79 -13.82
N ARG A 284 19.39 18.22 -13.28
CA ARG A 284 18.39 17.49 -14.09
C ARG A 284 17.67 18.39 -15.10
N ARG A 285 17.35 19.63 -14.73
CA ARG A 285 16.75 20.61 -15.65
C ARG A 285 17.72 21.00 -16.76
N GLU A 286 18.97 21.27 -16.42
CA GLU A 286 20.02 21.57 -17.41
C GLU A 286 20.24 20.38 -18.36
N LEU A 287 20.24 19.15 -17.84
CA LEU A 287 20.32 17.94 -18.66
C LEU A 287 19.14 17.80 -19.63
N ALA A 288 17.92 18.14 -19.21
CA ALA A 288 16.74 18.13 -20.06
C ALA A 288 16.85 19.15 -21.20
N ASP A 289 17.24 20.39 -20.89
CA ASP A 289 17.45 21.45 -21.89
C ASP A 289 18.56 21.07 -22.87
N ARG A 290 19.67 20.52 -22.37
CA ARG A 290 20.77 20.02 -23.20
C ARG A 290 20.32 18.86 -24.10
N ALA A 291 19.50 17.93 -23.60
CA ALA A 291 18.99 16.83 -24.39
C ALA A 291 18.18 17.35 -25.60
N LEU A 292 17.24 18.26 -25.36
CA LEU A 292 16.39 18.84 -26.40
C LEU A 292 17.20 19.65 -27.42
N PHE A 293 18.21 20.39 -26.96
CA PHE A 293 19.13 21.11 -27.83
C PHE A 293 19.93 20.17 -28.74
N LEU A 294 20.59 19.16 -28.15
CA LEU A 294 21.39 18.18 -28.90
C LEU A 294 20.56 17.39 -29.91
N LEU A 295 19.33 17.00 -29.56
CA LEU A 295 18.42 16.34 -30.50
C LEU A 295 18.17 17.20 -31.74
N GLY A 296 17.97 18.51 -31.56
CA GLY A 296 17.80 19.45 -32.66
C GLY A 296 19.06 19.62 -33.53
N GLU A 297 20.23 19.70 -32.91
CA GLU A 297 21.50 19.81 -33.65
C GLU A 297 21.80 18.56 -34.47
N LEU A 298 21.61 17.37 -33.89
CA LEU A 298 21.87 16.11 -34.56
C LEU A 298 20.85 15.83 -35.68
N GLU A 299 19.58 16.20 -35.49
CA GLU A 299 18.56 16.16 -36.55
C GLU A 299 19.01 17.00 -37.77
N ALA A 300 19.58 18.18 -37.55
CA ALA A 300 20.03 19.06 -38.63
C ALA A 300 21.21 18.50 -39.43
N GLN A 301 21.97 17.56 -38.87
CA GLN A 301 23.10 16.89 -39.53
C GLN A 301 22.69 15.73 -40.43
N LEU A 302 21.42 15.31 -40.40
CA LEU A 302 20.92 14.23 -41.24
C LEU A 302 20.77 14.70 -42.70
N GLU A 303 21.37 13.97 -43.63
CA GLU A 303 21.33 14.28 -45.06
C GLU A 303 19.93 14.02 -45.64
N GLU A 304 19.35 12.86 -45.32
CA GLU A 304 18.07 12.41 -45.87
C GLU A 304 16.87 13.18 -45.29
N SER A 305 15.96 13.61 -46.15
CA SER A 305 14.74 14.31 -45.72
C SER A 305 13.74 13.40 -44.99
N SER A 306 13.72 12.11 -45.35
CA SER A 306 12.93 11.06 -44.69
C SER A 306 13.33 10.92 -43.22
N ASP A 307 14.63 10.77 -42.97
CA ASP A 307 15.18 10.60 -41.63
C ASP A 307 14.93 11.83 -40.76
N ARG A 308 15.13 13.03 -41.31
CA ARG A 308 14.80 14.29 -40.61
C ARG A 308 13.34 14.35 -40.19
N THR A 309 12.43 13.94 -41.08
CA THR A 309 10.99 13.93 -40.79
C THR A 309 10.66 12.92 -39.68
N ALA A 310 11.23 11.71 -39.75
CA ALA A 310 11.03 10.69 -38.73
C ALA A 310 11.54 11.16 -37.35
N VAL A 311 12.75 11.71 -37.29
CA VAL A 311 13.37 12.22 -36.06
C VAL A 311 12.61 13.43 -35.51
N SER A 312 12.14 14.35 -36.36
CA SER A 312 11.32 15.49 -35.94
C SER A 312 10.04 15.04 -35.21
N ASN A 313 9.38 13.98 -35.71
CA ASN A 313 8.19 13.42 -35.06
C ASN A 313 8.53 12.83 -33.68
N VAL A 314 9.64 12.09 -33.57
CA VAL A 314 10.11 11.56 -32.28
C VAL A 314 10.46 12.69 -31.31
N ARG A 315 11.21 13.69 -31.77
CA ARG A 315 11.66 14.82 -30.95
C ARG A 315 10.46 15.63 -30.41
N SER A 316 9.40 15.79 -31.20
CA SER A 316 8.17 16.43 -30.71
C SER A 316 7.59 15.67 -29.52
N VAL A 317 7.47 14.35 -29.64
CA VAL A 317 6.97 13.51 -28.54
C VAL A 317 7.88 13.57 -27.32
N ILE A 318 9.20 13.46 -27.50
CA ILE A 318 10.15 13.57 -26.39
C ILE A 318 9.98 14.92 -25.70
N ARG A 319 9.95 16.03 -26.43
CA ARG A 319 9.79 17.37 -25.87
C ARG A 319 8.49 17.51 -25.06
N ASP A 320 7.40 16.98 -25.58
CA ASP A 320 6.07 17.16 -24.98
C ASP A 320 5.86 16.24 -23.76
N GLU A 321 6.57 15.09 -23.71
CA GLU A 321 6.49 14.09 -22.63
C GLU A 321 7.67 14.16 -21.63
N LEU A 322 8.67 15.02 -21.83
CA LEU A 322 9.88 15.09 -20.98
C LEU A 322 9.59 15.77 -19.65
N ASP A 323 9.83 15.03 -18.56
CA ASP A 323 9.74 15.51 -17.18
C ASP A 323 10.87 14.89 -16.32
N PHE A 324 10.82 15.14 -15.01
CA PHE A 324 11.80 14.60 -14.06
C PHE A 324 11.81 13.06 -13.96
N GLU A 325 10.71 12.40 -14.34
CA GLU A 325 10.55 10.94 -14.30
C GLU A 325 11.00 10.30 -15.62
N ALA A 326 10.93 11.03 -16.74
CA ALA A 326 11.27 10.55 -18.08
C ALA A 326 12.72 10.81 -18.50
N ILE A 327 13.42 11.78 -17.88
CA ILE A 327 14.78 12.17 -18.30
C ILE A 327 15.78 11.01 -18.33
N ASP A 328 15.65 10.05 -17.41
CA ASP A 328 16.54 8.89 -17.32
C ASP A 328 16.41 7.95 -18.54
N ARG A 329 15.33 8.03 -19.32
CA ARG A 329 15.20 7.31 -20.61
C ARG A 329 16.22 7.78 -21.64
N LEU A 330 16.67 9.03 -21.56
CA LEU A 330 17.69 9.61 -22.43
C LEU A 330 19.11 9.46 -21.87
N ARG A 331 19.29 8.72 -20.77
CA ARG A 331 20.59 8.60 -20.11
C ARG A 331 21.70 8.06 -21.03
N PRO A 332 21.50 6.97 -21.80
CA PRO A 332 22.52 6.48 -22.73
C PRO A 332 22.92 7.56 -23.75
N PHE A 333 21.94 8.25 -24.34
CA PHE A 333 22.18 9.35 -25.27
C PHE A 333 23.01 10.48 -24.65
N LEU A 334 22.66 10.91 -23.43
CA LEU A 334 23.35 12.00 -22.74
C LEU A 334 24.78 11.63 -22.33
N ASP A 335 25.00 10.40 -21.87
CA ASP A 335 26.32 9.94 -21.46
C ASP A 335 27.29 9.89 -22.66
N PHE A 336 26.88 9.29 -23.79
CA PHE A 336 27.72 9.22 -25.01
C PHE A 336 27.93 10.58 -25.69
N SER A 337 27.05 11.57 -25.45
CA SER A 337 27.21 12.92 -26.03
C SER A 337 28.47 13.65 -25.56
N ARG A 338 29.11 13.17 -24.49
CA ARG A 338 30.31 13.77 -23.90
C ARG A 338 31.60 13.30 -24.57
N ASP A 339 31.57 12.12 -25.18
CA ASP A 339 32.76 11.43 -25.67
C ASP A 339 33.07 11.73 -27.15
N GLY A 340 32.07 12.22 -27.91
CA GLY A 340 32.24 12.61 -29.32
C GLY A 340 32.57 11.45 -30.27
N ALA A 341 32.42 10.20 -29.82
CA ALA A 341 32.84 9.01 -30.55
C ALA A 341 31.80 8.48 -31.55
N LEU A 342 30.51 8.83 -31.37
CA LEU A 342 29.40 8.32 -32.17
C LEU A 342 28.97 9.33 -33.24
N SER A 343 28.53 8.81 -34.38
CA SER A 343 27.91 9.60 -35.44
C SER A 343 26.55 10.17 -35.01
N ALA A 344 26.04 11.17 -35.76
CA ALA A 344 24.73 11.73 -35.49
C ALA A 344 23.60 10.68 -35.54
N ARG A 345 23.67 9.73 -36.48
CA ARG A 345 22.74 8.61 -36.59
C ARG A 345 22.78 7.71 -35.35
N GLU A 346 23.98 7.31 -34.90
CA GLU A 346 24.13 6.43 -33.73
C GLU A 346 23.66 7.11 -32.44
N MET A 347 23.94 8.41 -32.29
CA MET A 347 23.45 9.21 -31.17
C MET A 347 21.93 9.33 -31.16
N LEU A 348 21.32 9.64 -32.30
CA LEU A 348 19.85 9.68 -32.42
C LEU A 348 19.23 8.30 -32.19
N ALA A 349 19.88 7.22 -32.62
CA ALA A 349 19.42 5.86 -32.35
C ALA A 349 19.30 5.60 -30.84
N LEU A 350 20.30 6.00 -30.04
CA LEU A 350 20.28 5.87 -28.59
C LEU A 350 19.13 6.67 -27.95
N ALA A 351 18.86 7.88 -28.44
CA ALA A 351 17.77 8.69 -27.92
C ALA A 351 16.39 8.07 -28.23
N ILE A 352 16.18 7.68 -29.49
CA ILE A 352 14.89 7.12 -29.96
C ILE A 352 14.60 5.78 -29.27
N SER A 353 15.57 4.88 -29.27
CA SER A 353 15.42 3.54 -28.67
C SER A 353 15.42 3.59 -27.15
N GLY A 354 16.23 4.44 -26.52
CA GLY A 354 16.23 4.67 -25.08
C GLY A 354 14.91 5.26 -24.61
N TRP A 355 14.31 6.17 -25.38
CA TRP A 355 12.94 6.61 -25.14
C TRP A 355 11.99 5.41 -25.26
N ALA A 356 11.95 4.71 -26.39
CA ALA A 356 10.95 3.67 -26.61
C ALA A 356 11.04 2.44 -25.67
N LEU A 357 12.24 1.90 -25.44
CA LEU A 357 12.48 0.63 -24.72
C LEU A 357 13.04 0.82 -23.30
N GLY A 358 13.31 2.07 -22.90
CA GLY A 358 14.00 2.41 -21.67
C GLY A 358 15.53 2.38 -21.82
N PRO A 359 16.26 2.95 -20.83
CA PRO A 359 17.69 3.23 -20.96
C PRO A 359 18.56 1.96 -21.07
N ALA A 360 18.14 0.86 -20.45
CA ALA A 360 18.89 -0.40 -20.47
C ALA A 360 18.88 -1.12 -21.83
N ASN A 361 17.94 -0.76 -22.71
CA ASN A 361 17.68 -1.42 -23.99
C ASN A 361 17.94 -0.51 -25.19
N ALA A 362 18.62 0.62 -24.98
CA ALA A 362 18.98 1.54 -26.05
C ALA A 362 19.98 0.89 -27.02
N VAL A 363 19.80 1.13 -28.32
CA VAL A 363 20.63 0.60 -29.41
C VAL A 363 21.24 1.73 -30.23
N THR A 364 22.40 1.49 -30.84
CA THR A 364 23.10 2.44 -31.71
C THR A 364 22.72 2.29 -33.20
N GLU A 365 22.00 1.23 -33.55
CA GLU A 365 21.52 0.95 -34.91
C GLU A 365 20.33 1.86 -35.27
N PHE A 366 20.56 2.92 -36.05
CA PHE A 366 19.54 3.94 -36.37
C PHE A 366 18.28 3.37 -37.02
N ASP A 367 18.43 2.53 -38.06
CA ASP A 367 17.27 1.99 -38.78
C ASP A 367 16.43 1.09 -37.86
N LYS A 368 17.09 0.30 -37.01
CA LYS A 368 16.41 -0.50 -35.99
C LYS A 368 15.73 0.36 -34.92
N ALA A 369 16.34 1.48 -34.50
CA ALA A 369 15.71 2.42 -33.58
C ALA A 369 14.42 3.01 -34.18
N LEU A 370 14.41 3.30 -35.49
CA LEU A 370 13.19 3.71 -36.20
C LEU A 370 12.15 2.58 -36.29
N GLN A 371 12.56 1.32 -36.52
CA GLN A 371 11.64 0.17 -36.48
C GLN A 371 11.04 -0.03 -35.08
N ILE A 372 11.83 0.13 -34.02
CA ILE A 372 11.36 0.09 -32.62
C ILE A 372 10.34 1.21 -32.37
N TRP A 373 10.61 2.42 -32.87
CA TRP A 373 9.66 3.53 -32.76
C TRP A 373 8.36 3.23 -33.50
N GLN A 374 8.44 2.66 -34.71
CA GLN A 374 7.27 2.25 -35.46
C GLN A 374 6.47 1.16 -34.74
N ALA A 375 7.15 0.21 -34.10
CA ALA A 375 6.50 -0.79 -33.25
C ALA A 375 5.75 -0.15 -32.08
N ARG A 376 6.35 0.85 -31.41
CA ARG A 376 5.67 1.63 -30.36
C ARG A 376 4.38 2.26 -30.88
N LEU A 377 4.41 2.90 -32.05
CA LEU A 377 3.22 3.52 -32.63
C LEU A 377 2.12 2.50 -32.93
N LEU A 378 2.48 1.33 -33.46
CA LEU A 378 1.51 0.25 -33.72
C LEU A 378 0.93 -0.33 -32.43
N VAL A 379 1.73 -0.48 -31.37
CA VAL A 379 1.25 -0.88 -30.04
C VAL A 379 0.25 0.14 -29.51
N ASP A 380 0.60 1.42 -29.56
CA ASP A 380 -0.27 2.51 -29.10
C ASP A 380 -1.61 2.53 -29.84
N GLU A 381 -1.61 2.34 -31.16
CA GLU A 381 -2.82 2.25 -31.98
C GLU A 381 -3.64 1.00 -31.64
N PHE A 382 -2.97 -0.15 -31.49
CA PHE A 382 -3.60 -1.42 -31.13
C PHE A 382 -4.32 -1.34 -29.79
N LEU A 383 -3.75 -0.63 -28.82
CA LEU A 383 -4.34 -0.48 -27.49
C LEU A 383 -5.56 0.45 -27.49
N ARG A 384 -5.62 1.44 -28.38
CA ARG A 384 -6.70 2.44 -28.46
C ARG A 384 -7.91 2.00 -29.27
N THR A 385 -7.72 1.19 -30.32
CA THR A 385 -8.85 0.69 -31.12
C THR A 385 -9.70 -0.31 -30.32
N ASP A 386 -10.99 -0.43 -30.61
CA ASP A 386 -11.84 -1.54 -30.13
C ASP A 386 -12.36 -2.40 -31.32
N ASP A 387 -11.84 -2.16 -32.54
CA ASP A 387 -12.24 -2.85 -33.78
C ASP A 387 -11.35 -4.08 -34.06
N PRO A 388 -11.89 -5.31 -34.04
CA PRO A 388 -11.12 -6.54 -34.27
C PRO A 388 -10.44 -6.64 -35.64
N LEU A 389 -10.98 -6.01 -36.68
CA LEU A 389 -10.38 -6.00 -38.01
C LEU A 389 -9.14 -5.11 -38.02
N VAL A 390 -9.24 -3.93 -37.40
CA VAL A 390 -8.10 -3.00 -37.22
C VAL A 390 -7.03 -3.65 -36.34
N GLU A 391 -7.42 -4.31 -35.24
CA GLU A 391 -6.49 -5.07 -34.41
C GLU A 391 -5.70 -6.11 -35.23
N THR A 392 -6.37 -6.84 -36.11
CA THR A 392 -5.73 -7.86 -36.94
C THR A 392 -4.75 -7.22 -37.94
N ASP A 393 -5.13 -6.15 -38.62
CA ASP A 393 -4.23 -5.41 -39.54
C ASP A 393 -2.98 -4.87 -38.81
N LEU A 394 -3.15 -4.29 -37.62
CA LEU A 394 -2.03 -3.76 -36.83
C LEU A 394 -1.05 -4.86 -36.42
N LEU A 395 -1.56 -6.04 -36.03
CA LEU A 395 -0.75 -7.20 -35.72
C LEU A 395 -0.02 -7.74 -36.98
N ASP A 396 -0.66 -7.73 -38.14
CA ASP A 396 -0.01 -8.15 -39.39
C ASP A 396 1.07 -7.15 -39.84
N ARG A 397 0.85 -5.85 -39.63
CA ARG A 397 1.86 -4.80 -39.84
C ARG A 397 3.03 -4.92 -38.87
N MET A 398 2.77 -5.28 -37.61
CA MET A 398 3.82 -5.54 -36.62
C MET A 398 4.76 -6.66 -37.09
N GLY A 399 4.22 -7.74 -37.65
CA GLY A 399 5.01 -8.87 -38.15
C GLY A 399 5.85 -8.58 -39.40
N LYS A 400 5.62 -7.44 -40.05
CA LYS A 400 6.42 -6.98 -41.21
C LYS A 400 7.59 -6.08 -40.79
N LEU A 401 7.69 -5.67 -39.52
CA LEU A 401 8.80 -4.86 -39.04
C LEU A 401 10.07 -5.72 -38.92
N GLU A 402 11.14 -5.27 -39.55
CA GLU A 402 12.41 -5.99 -39.55
C GLU A 402 13.09 -5.93 -38.18
N GLY A 403 13.51 -7.08 -37.66
CA GLY A 403 14.25 -7.16 -36.40
C GLY A 403 13.43 -6.90 -35.13
N ILE A 404 12.09 -6.83 -35.24
CA ILE A 404 11.19 -6.62 -34.10
C ILE A 404 10.50 -7.94 -33.72
N GLY A 405 10.98 -8.56 -32.64
CA GLY A 405 10.40 -9.78 -32.09
C GLY A 405 9.42 -9.53 -30.93
N PRO A 406 8.72 -10.57 -30.45
CA PRO A 406 7.82 -10.48 -29.29
C PRO A 406 8.49 -9.94 -28.02
N GLU A 407 9.75 -10.25 -27.78
CA GLU A 407 10.52 -9.72 -26.63
C GLU A 407 10.80 -8.22 -26.73
N THR A 408 11.05 -7.72 -27.95
CA THR A 408 11.19 -6.27 -28.20
C THR A 408 9.88 -5.57 -27.90
N VAL A 409 8.75 -6.12 -28.37
CA VAL A 409 7.41 -5.57 -28.09
C VAL A 409 7.08 -5.64 -26.60
N ARG A 410 7.43 -6.74 -25.92
CA ARG A 410 7.29 -6.88 -24.48
C ARG A 410 8.06 -5.79 -23.71
N SER A 411 9.26 -5.44 -24.19
CA SER A 411 10.09 -4.39 -23.59
C SER A 411 9.54 -2.97 -23.78
N LEU A 412 8.61 -2.76 -24.73
CA LEU A 412 7.89 -1.49 -24.88
C LEU A 412 6.83 -1.29 -23.80
N ILE A 413 6.17 -2.36 -23.34
CA ILE A 413 4.98 -2.30 -22.46
C ILE A 413 5.15 -1.42 -21.22
N PRO A 414 6.27 -1.47 -20.47
CA PRO A 414 6.46 -0.61 -19.30
C PRO A 414 6.46 0.90 -19.62
N TRP A 415 6.73 1.29 -20.86
CA TRP A 415 6.94 2.67 -21.30
C TRP A 415 5.79 3.23 -22.15
N VAL A 416 4.76 2.42 -22.38
CA VAL A 416 3.55 2.83 -23.10
C VAL A 416 2.69 3.73 -22.22
N GLN A 417 2.31 4.88 -22.78
CA GLN A 417 1.44 5.84 -22.11
C GLN A 417 0.05 5.23 -21.86
N PRO A 418 -0.68 5.65 -20.80
CA PRO A 418 -2.07 5.28 -20.64
C PRO A 418 -2.88 5.60 -21.91
N TRP A 419 -3.74 4.68 -22.34
CA TRP A 419 -4.40 4.73 -23.65
C TRP A 419 -5.92 4.90 -23.58
N ARG A 420 -6.49 4.94 -22.38
CA ARG A 420 -7.88 5.39 -22.17
C ARG A 420 -7.88 6.83 -21.70
N GLU A 421 -8.55 7.68 -22.47
CA GLU A 421 -8.75 9.09 -22.14
C GLU A 421 -9.47 9.22 -20.79
N THR A 422 -8.93 10.08 -19.93
CA THR A 422 -9.56 10.48 -18.67
C THR A 422 -9.96 11.94 -18.84
N PRO A 423 -11.27 12.22 -19.03
CA PRO A 423 -11.76 13.60 -19.17
C PRO A 423 -11.30 14.41 -17.97
N ASP A 424 -10.69 15.57 -18.24
CA ASP A 424 -10.16 16.51 -17.24
C ASP A 424 -9.41 15.80 -16.10
N THR A 425 -8.15 15.43 -16.31
CA THR A 425 -7.32 14.88 -15.23
C THR A 425 -7.16 15.95 -14.14
N GLN A 426 -8.04 15.90 -13.13
CA GLN A 426 -8.06 16.84 -12.01
C GLN A 426 -7.02 16.40 -10.98
N ILE A 427 -5.75 16.63 -11.31
CA ILE A 427 -4.66 16.48 -10.35
C ILE A 427 -4.98 17.39 -9.17
N ASN A 428 -4.79 16.86 -7.97
CA ASN A 428 -5.10 17.51 -6.70
C ASN A 428 -6.59 17.58 -6.32
N GLU A 429 -7.47 16.85 -7.00
CA GLU A 429 -8.88 16.74 -6.62
C GLU A 429 -9.35 15.28 -6.61
N VAL A 430 -10.51 15.05 -5.99
CA VAL A 430 -11.20 13.75 -6.05
C VAL A 430 -12.27 13.85 -7.13
N PHE A 431 -12.24 12.95 -8.09
CA PHE A 431 -13.18 12.93 -9.21
C PHE A 431 -13.79 11.53 -9.40
N GLU A 432 -14.89 11.45 -10.14
CA GLU A 432 -15.57 10.19 -10.44
C GLU A 432 -15.37 9.77 -11.88
N LEU A 433 -15.25 8.46 -12.08
CA LEU A 433 -15.20 7.82 -13.38
C LEU A 433 -16.20 6.67 -13.44
N GLN A 434 -16.39 6.16 -14.65
CA GLN A 434 -17.19 4.97 -14.92
C GLN A 434 -16.43 4.06 -15.88
N THR A 435 -16.48 2.75 -15.63
CA THR A 435 -15.91 1.78 -16.57
C THR A 435 -16.70 1.80 -17.88
N LYS A 436 -16.06 1.48 -19.02
CA LYS A 436 -16.81 1.12 -20.25
C LYS A 436 -17.73 -0.09 -19.96
N GLU A 437 -18.80 -0.25 -20.74
CA GLU A 437 -19.68 -1.43 -20.67
C GLU A 437 -18.84 -2.72 -20.73
N PRO A 438 -18.93 -3.61 -19.72
CA PRO A 438 -18.23 -4.89 -19.78
C PRO A 438 -18.87 -5.76 -20.85
N THR A 439 -18.05 -6.47 -21.63
CA THR A 439 -18.56 -7.28 -22.75
C THR A 439 -19.40 -8.48 -22.25
N VAL A 440 -19.07 -9.07 -21.09
CA VAL A 440 -19.82 -10.14 -20.38
C VAL A 440 -19.35 -10.17 -18.91
N ILE A 441 -20.20 -10.55 -17.95
CA ILE A 441 -19.76 -10.99 -16.60
C ILE A 441 -19.44 -12.49 -16.69
N PRO A 442 -18.16 -12.94 -16.61
CA PRO A 442 -17.84 -14.35 -16.68
C PRO A 442 -18.56 -15.14 -15.58
N GLY A 443 -19.36 -16.13 -15.97
CA GLY A 443 -20.07 -17.01 -15.04
C GLY A 443 -21.40 -16.49 -14.50
N SER A 444 -21.95 -15.37 -14.99
CA SER A 444 -23.35 -15.02 -14.71
C SER A 444 -24.31 -15.86 -15.58
N SER A 445 -25.53 -16.10 -15.12
CA SER A 445 -26.58 -16.86 -15.84
C SER A 445 -27.12 -16.15 -17.10
N GLY A 446 -26.40 -15.18 -17.65
CA GLY A 446 -26.85 -14.33 -18.74
C GLY A 446 -28.00 -13.36 -18.37
N GLN A 447 -28.46 -13.38 -17.11
CA GLN A 447 -29.58 -12.54 -16.63
C GLN A 447 -29.14 -11.26 -15.90
N ASP A 448 -27.88 -11.18 -15.44
CA ASP A 448 -27.33 -9.95 -14.87
C ASP A 448 -26.65 -9.15 -15.99
N PRO A 449 -27.23 -8.02 -16.45
CA PRO A 449 -26.59 -7.19 -17.46
C PRO A 449 -25.26 -6.69 -16.91
N ALA A 450 -24.24 -6.70 -17.76
CA ALA A 450 -22.94 -6.13 -17.47
C ALA A 450 -23.09 -4.62 -17.29
N THR A 451 -23.21 -4.17 -16.05
CA THR A 451 -23.40 -2.75 -15.76
C THR A 451 -22.05 -2.05 -15.59
N PRO A 452 -21.85 -0.89 -16.26
CA PRO A 452 -20.73 -0.01 -15.97
C PRO A 452 -20.63 0.30 -14.47
N THR A 453 -19.44 0.14 -13.90
CA THR A 453 -19.20 0.40 -12.47
C THR A 453 -18.68 1.83 -12.30
N ARG A 454 -19.34 2.61 -11.45
CA ARG A 454 -18.86 3.93 -11.01
C ARG A 454 -17.74 3.76 -9.99
N TYR A 455 -16.77 4.68 -9.98
CA TYR A 455 -15.72 4.68 -8.98
C TYR A 455 -15.14 6.08 -8.78
N THR A 456 -14.70 6.39 -7.56
CA THR A 456 -13.95 7.62 -7.29
C THR A 456 -12.46 7.37 -7.48
N VAL A 457 -11.73 8.43 -7.84
CA VAL A 457 -10.29 8.43 -8.06
C VAL A 457 -9.66 9.59 -7.31
N LEU A 458 -8.49 9.33 -6.72
CA LEU A 458 -7.56 10.33 -6.22
C LEU A 458 -6.18 10.06 -6.81
N LEU A 459 -5.68 11.02 -7.59
CA LEU A 459 -4.31 11.01 -8.07
C LEU A 459 -3.39 11.72 -7.07
N PRO A 460 -2.15 11.26 -6.89
CA PRO A 460 -1.19 11.97 -6.07
C PRO A 460 -0.81 13.32 -6.71
N PRO A 461 -0.35 14.29 -5.90
CA PRO A 461 0.17 15.55 -6.41
C PRO A 461 1.31 15.29 -7.41
N GLU A 462 1.37 16.11 -8.45
CA GLU A 462 2.39 15.99 -9.51
C GLU A 462 2.38 14.61 -10.21
N TYR A 463 1.21 13.97 -10.32
CA TYR A 463 1.06 12.74 -11.10
C TYR A 463 1.63 12.92 -12.53
N SER A 464 2.56 12.04 -12.91
CA SER A 464 3.14 11.95 -14.24
C SER A 464 2.84 10.58 -14.86
N PRO A 465 2.40 10.49 -16.13
CA PRO A 465 2.19 9.20 -16.76
C PRO A 465 3.51 8.46 -17.08
N ASN A 466 4.67 9.08 -16.86
CA ASN A 466 6.00 8.47 -17.04
C ASN A 466 6.47 7.66 -15.81
N ARG A 467 5.73 7.72 -14.69
CA ARG A 467 6.05 6.99 -13.46
C ARG A 467 4.99 5.92 -13.18
N ALA A 468 5.41 4.75 -12.74
CA ALA A 468 4.50 3.72 -12.25
C ALA A 468 4.11 3.96 -10.78
N TYR A 469 2.81 4.09 -10.49
CA TYR A 469 2.29 4.41 -9.15
C TYR A 469 1.71 3.19 -8.44
N PRO A 470 1.97 3.03 -7.13
CA PRO A 470 1.22 2.08 -6.31
C PRO A 470 -0.24 2.52 -6.15
N VAL A 471 -1.13 1.57 -5.90
CA VAL A 471 -2.59 1.80 -5.84
C VAL A 471 -3.20 1.20 -4.59
N ILE A 472 -4.15 1.93 -4.00
CA ILE A 472 -5.07 1.41 -2.99
C ILE A 472 -6.46 1.30 -3.62
N VAL A 473 -7.01 0.09 -3.63
CA VAL A 473 -8.40 -0.18 -3.97
C VAL A 473 -9.20 -0.14 -2.67
N ALA A 474 -9.93 0.96 -2.45
CA ALA A 474 -10.61 1.27 -1.21
C ALA A 474 -12.10 0.87 -1.27
N LEU A 475 -12.51 -0.08 -0.42
CA LEU A 475 -13.90 -0.55 -0.31
C LEU A 475 -14.58 0.13 0.88
N ARG A 476 -15.57 0.98 0.58
CA ARG A 476 -16.35 1.72 1.59
C ARG A 476 -17.20 0.81 2.48
N PRO A 477 -17.45 1.18 3.75
CA PRO A 477 -18.49 0.55 4.55
C PRO A 477 -19.88 0.98 4.06
N ALA A 478 -20.94 0.32 4.54
CA ALA A 478 -22.32 0.53 4.10
C ALA A 478 -22.85 1.95 4.34
N ASP A 479 -22.41 2.58 5.43
CA ASP A 479 -22.88 3.89 5.93
C ASP A 479 -22.13 5.09 5.32
N ILE A 480 -21.10 4.84 4.51
CA ILE A 480 -20.33 5.87 3.84
C ILE A 480 -20.71 5.90 2.36
N PRO A 481 -21.10 7.07 1.81
CA PRO A 481 -21.42 7.19 0.40
C PRO A 481 -20.15 7.16 -0.47
N LEU A 482 -20.31 6.84 -1.76
CA LEU A 482 -19.20 6.58 -2.68
C LEU A 482 -18.21 7.74 -2.76
N GLU A 483 -18.71 8.98 -2.80
CA GLU A 483 -17.91 10.20 -2.91
C GLU A 483 -16.91 10.34 -1.75
N ASN A 484 -17.19 9.78 -0.57
CA ASN A 484 -16.35 9.90 0.63
C ASN A 484 -15.48 8.65 0.88
N ALA A 485 -15.55 7.64 0.01
CA ALA A 485 -14.84 6.37 0.20
C ALA A 485 -13.31 6.50 0.28
N ILE A 486 -12.76 7.57 -0.30
CA ILE A 486 -11.31 7.85 -0.37
C ILE A 486 -10.83 8.72 0.81
N ASP A 487 -11.73 9.39 1.53
CA ASP A 487 -11.38 10.43 2.51
C ASP A 487 -10.39 9.90 3.57
N TRP A 488 -10.63 8.70 4.11
CA TRP A 488 -9.75 8.07 5.11
C TRP A 488 -8.30 7.86 4.62
N TRP A 489 -8.10 7.68 3.31
CA TRP A 489 -6.78 7.41 2.73
C TRP A 489 -6.01 8.68 2.37
N GLY A 490 -6.71 9.72 1.92
CA GLY A 490 -6.04 10.81 1.21
C GLY A 490 -6.68 12.19 1.27
N ALA A 491 -7.98 12.29 1.54
CA ALA A 491 -8.71 13.56 1.46
C ALA A 491 -9.35 13.93 2.79
N VAL A 492 -8.94 15.08 3.35
CA VAL A 492 -9.53 15.62 4.58
C VAL A 492 -10.56 16.67 4.19
N ARG A 493 -11.80 16.54 4.65
CA ARG A 493 -12.82 17.58 4.46
C ARG A 493 -12.54 18.73 5.44
N SER A 494 -12.30 19.92 4.92
CA SER A 494 -12.26 21.15 5.72
C SER A 494 -13.68 21.50 6.20
N THR A 495 -13.77 22.35 7.24
CA THR A 495 -15.03 22.88 7.78
C THR A 495 -15.91 23.56 6.73
N ASP A 496 -15.31 24.04 5.64
CA ASP A 496 -15.99 24.74 4.54
C ASP A 496 -16.40 23.80 3.37
N ALA A 497 -16.53 22.50 3.63
CA ALA A 497 -16.87 21.43 2.68
C ALA A 497 -15.84 21.14 1.57
N ALA A 498 -14.85 22.01 1.33
CA ALA A 498 -13.74 21.77 0.41
C ALA A 498 -12.80 20.65 0.94
N ARG A 499 -12.36 19.75 0.06
CA ARG A 499 -11.37 18.71 0.38
C ARG A 499 -9.96 19.29 0.31
N THR A 500 -9.15 19.03 1.34
CA THR A 500 -7.70 19.23 1.30
C THR A 500 -7.02 17.87 1.16
N LEU A 501 -6.12 17.73 0.19
CA LEU A 501 -5.38 16.49 -0.04
C LEU A 501 -4.14 16.36 0.86
N SER A 502 -4.38 16.26 2.16
CA SER A 502 -3.33 16.16 3.18
C SER A 502 -3.21 14.76 3.80
N GLY A 503 -3.93 13.76 3.30
CA GLY A 503 -3.85 12.38 3.80
C GLY A 503 -2.56 11.65 3.39
N GLN A 504 -2.42 10.40 3.85
CA GLN A 504 -1.20 9.62 3.62
C GLN A 504 -1.01 9.22 2.14
N ALA A 505 -2.07 8.94 1.39
CA ALA A 505 -1.95 8.54 -0.02
C ALA A 505 -1.32 9.64 -0.90
N PRO A 506 -1.83 10.89 -0.94
CA PRO A 506 -1.16 12.01 -1.61
C PRO A 506 0.27 12.25 -1.12
N ARG A 507 0.49 12.13 0.20
CA ARG A 507 1.81 12.31 0.80
C ARG A 507 2.84 11.30 0.29
N LEU A 508 2.41 10.08 -0.04
CA LEU A 508 3.29 8.96 -0.38
C LEU A 508 3.25 8.57 -1.85
N GLY A 509 2.53 9.33 -2.69
CA GLY A 509 2.47 9.08 -4.12
C GLY A 509 1.67 7.83 -4.47
N TYR A 510 0.55 7.59 -3.78
CA TYR A 510 -0.39 6.52 -4.08
C TYR A 510 -1.59 7.06 -4.85
N ILE A 511 -2.01 6.31 -5.87
CA ILE A 511 -3.35 6.46 -6.45
C ILE A 511 -4.34 5.75 -5.53
N VAL A 512 -5.50 6.34 -5.28
CA VAL A 512 -6.60 5.66 -4.59
C VAL A 512 -7.79 5.56 -5.54
N ILE A 513 -8.35 4.37 -5.67
CA ILE A 513 -9.59 4.13 -6.42
C ILE A 513 -10.61 3.46 -5.50
N ALA A 514 -11.85 3.93 -5.51
CA ALA A 514 -12.92 3.32 -4.71
C ALA A 514 -14.10 2.90 -5.61
N PRO A 515 -14.25 1.61 -5.92
CA PRO A 515 -15.35 1.10 -6.75
C PRO A 515 -16.69 1.11 -6.01
N ASP A 516 -17.78 1.42 -6.73
CA ASP A 516 -19.14 1.22 -6.23
C ASP A 516 -19.54 -0.26 -6.34
N TYR A 517 -19.00 -1.06 -5.42
CA TYR A 517 -19.14 -2.51 -5.41
C TYR A 517 -20.45 -2.99 -4.76
N SER A 518 -21.18 -2.11 -4.06
CA SER A 518 -22.42 -2.40 -3.32
C SER A 518 -23.66 -1.83 -4.02
N THR A 519 -24.85 -2.27 -3.65
CA THR A 519 -26.11 -1.67 -4.13
C THR A 519 -26.60 -0.60 -3.16
N GLU A 520 -27.50 0.26 -3.62
CA GLU A 520 -28.16 1.24 -2.75
C GLU A 520 -28.88 0.55 -1.58
N GLY A 521 -28.73 1.10 -0.37
CA GLY A 521 -29.35 0.56 0.86
C GLY A 521 -28.74 -0.75 1.40
N GLN A 522 -27.70 -1.29 0.77
CA GLN A 522 -27.03 -2.51 1.23
C GLN A 522 -26.31 -2.27 2.57
N THR A 523 -26.63 -3.07 3.59
CA THR A 523 -26.05 -2.95 4.94
C THR A 523 -25.03 -4.03 5.28
N GLU A 524 -25.03 -5.15 4.54
CA GLU A 524 -24.12 -6.28 4.73
C GLU A 524 -23.55 -6.75 3.39
N TYR A 525 -22.34 -7.32 3.42
CA TYR A 525 -21.72 -7.86 2.23
C TYR A 525 -22.42 -9.16 1.78
N ASP A 526 -22.76 -9.24 0.51
CA ASP A 526 -23.60 -10.31 -0.06
C ASP A 526 -22.79 -11.43 -0.73
N TYR A 527 -21.47 -11.31 -0.82
CA TYR A 527 -20.57 -12.32 -1.42
C TYR A 527 -20.88 -12.58 -2.91
N SER A 528 -21.46 -11.59 -3.59
CA SER A 528 -21.93 -11.69 -4.97
C SER A 528 -20.82 -11.63 -6.01
N VAL A 529 -21.02 -12.32 -7.14
CA VAL A 529 -20.15 -12.21 -8.33
C VAL A 529 -20.08 -10.77 -8.84
N ARG A 530 -21.17 -10.00 -8.71
CA ARG A 530 -21.25 -8.60 -9.09
C ARG A 530 -20.22 -7.74 -8.35
N ALA A 531 -20.09 -7.91 -7.03
CA ALA A 531 -19.12 -7.17 -6.23
C ALA A 531 -17.67 -7.45 -6.67
N HIS A 532 -17.33 -8.72 -6.96
CA HIS A 532 -16.01 -9.08 -7.49
C HIS A 532 -15.77 -8.44 -8.87
N ALA A 533 -16.75 -8.55 -9.78
CA ALA A 533 -16.66 -7.99 -11.12
C ALA A 533 -16.47 -6.47 -11.07
N ALA A 534 -17.22 -5.75 -10.22
CA ALA A 534 -17.09 -4.30 -10.03
C ALA A 534 -15.65 -3.91 -9.65
N VAL A 535 -15.08 -4.57 -8.64
CA VAL A 535 -13.71 -4.27 -8.16
C VAL A 535 -12.65 -4.59 -9.24
N LEU A 536 -12.73 -5.77 -9.86
CA LEU A 536 -11.74 -6.20 -10.84
C LEU A 536 -11.83 -5.40 -12.16
N HIS A 537 -13.04 -5.02 -12.59
CA HIS A 537 -13.24 -4.20 -13.79
C HIS A 537 -12.73 -2.78 -13.57
N VAL A 538 -12.99 -2.18 -12.40
CA VAL A 538 -12.45 -0.86 -12.05
C VAL A 538 -10.92 -0.88 -12.02
N LEU A 539 -10.29 -1.89 -11.42
CA LEU A 539 -8.82 -1.99 -11.44
C LEU A 539 -8.27 -2.12 -12.87
N ARG A 540 -8.90 -2.95 -13.72
CA ARG A 540 -8.51 -3.10 -15.13
C ARG A 540 -8.70 -1.79 -15.91
N ASP A 541 -9.77 -1.05 -15.67
CA ASP A 541 -10.02 0.24 -16.32
C ASP A 541 -9.00 1.29 -15.86
N ALA A 542 -8.75 1.37 -14.55
CA ALA A 542 -7.75 2.27 -13.97
C ALA A 542 -6.34 2.01 -14.53
N ARG A 543 -5.95 0.74 -14.74
CA ARG A 543 -4.65 0.39 -15.36
C ARG A 543 -4.48 0.89 -16.80
N LYS A 544 -5.59 1.15 -17.50
CA LYS A 544 -5.60 1.67 -18.88
C LYS A 544 -5.63 3.19 -18.92
N ARG A 545 -6.11 3.83 -17.84
CA ARG A 545 -6.24 5.28 -17.67
C ARG A 545 -5.05 5.92 -16.96
N PHE A 546 -4.42 5.17 -16.05
CA PHE A 546 -3.31 5.64 -15.23
C PHE A 546 -2.13 4.65 -15.29
N HIS A 547 -0.92 5.16 -15.08
CA HIS A 547 0.27 4.32 -15.05
C HIS A 547 0.42 3.67 -13.67
N ILE A 548 -0.21 2.51 -13.52
CA ILE A 548 -0.25 1.74 -12.28
C ILE A 548 0.87 0.69 -12.26
N ASP A 549 1.61 0.64 -11.15
CA ASP A 549 2.43 -0.50 -10.78
C ASP A 549 1.52 -1.65 -10.31
N SER A 550 1.32 -2.63 -11.18
CA SER A 550 0.41 -3.76 -10.93
C SER A 550 0.90 -4.70 -9.83
N ASP A 551 2.16 -4.61 -9.42
CA ASP A 551 2.70 -5.38 -8.30
C ASP A 551 2.59 -4.66 -6.96
N ARG A 552 2.06 -3.43 -6.95
CA ARG A 552 1.84 -2.61 -5.75
C ARG A 552 0.39 -2.16 -5.65
N VAL A 553 -0.54 -3.05 -5.98
CA VAL A 553 -1.98 -2.85 -5.80
C VAL A 553 -2.41 -3.49 -4.50
N VAL A 554 -2.90 -2.70 -3.54
CA VAL A 554 -3.44 -3.20 -2.26
C VAL A 554 -4.95 -3.11 -2.25
N LEU A 555 -5.61 -4.17 -1.77
CA LEU A 555 -7.04 -4.18 -1.54
C LEU A 555 -7.32 -3.85 -0.07
N ALA A 556 -8.11 -2.83 0.20
CA ALA A 556 -8.39 -2.42 1.57
C ALA A 556 -9.85 -2.03 1.73
N GLY A 557 -10.41 -2.19 2.94
CA GLY A 557 -11.80 -1.85 3.18
C GLY A 557 -12.15 -1.72 4.65
N HIS A 558 -13.29 -1.09 4.93
CA HIS A 558 -13.84 -0.93 6.27
C HIS A 558 -15.19 -1.62 6.40
N GLY A 559 -15.46 -2.29 7.52
CA GLY A 559 -16.77 -2.89 7.80
C GLY A 559 -17.23 -3.83 6.68
N MET A 560 -18.35 -3.50 6.02
CA MET A 560 -18.83 -4.23 4.83
C MET A 560 -17.75 -4.34 3.73
N GLY A 561 -16.96 -3.29 3.52
CA GLY A 561 -15.86 -3.30 2.56
C GLY A 561 -14.67 -4.15 3.01
N ALA A 562 -14.49 -4.34 4.32
CA ALA A 562 -13.47 -5.23 4.87
C ALA A 562 -13.86 -6.71 4.70
N ASP A 563 -15.15 -7.04 4.87
CA ASP A 563 -15.70 -8.37 4.55
C ASP A 563 -15.47 -8.69 3.05
N ALA A 564 -15.76 -7.72 2.18
CA ALA A 564 -15.49 -7.84 0.74
C ALA A 564 -13.99 -7.96 0.44
N ALA A 565 -13.12 -7.24 1.15
CA ALA A 565 -11.68 -7.33 0.99
C ALA A 565 -11.13 -8.73 1.31
N PHE A 566 -11.65 -9.36 2.38
CA PHE A 566 -11.33 -10.76 2.69
C PHE A 566 -11.72 -11.71 1.55
N ASP A 567 -12.98 -11.66 1.11
CA ASP A 567 -13.50 -12.56 0.08
C ASP A 567 -12.80 -12.37 -1.27
N ILE A 568 -12.75 -11.13 -1.76
CA ILE A 568 -12.16 -10.81 -3.07
C ILE A 568 -10.65 -11.08 -3.06
N GLY A 569 -9.94 -10.71 -2.00
CA GLY A 569 -8.51 -10.96 -1.87
C GLY A 569 -8.17 -12.45 -1.93
N MET A 570 -8.89 -13.28 -1.16
CA MET A 570 -8.66 -14.73 -1.15
C MET A 570 -9.16 -15.43 -2.43
N SER A 571 -10.15 -14.86 -3.12
CA SER A 571 -10.66 -15.40 -4.38
C SER A 571 -9.78 -15.06 -5.59
N HIS A 572 -8.98 -13.99 -5.50
CA HIS A 572 -8.13 -13.49 -6.57
C HIS A 572 -6.70 -13.20 -6.06
N PRO A 573 -5.98 -14.22 -5.52
CA PRO A 573 -4.71 -14.02 -4.83
C PRO A 573 -3.58 -13.54 -5.75
N ASP A 574 -3.76 -13.63 -7.06
CA ASP A 574 -2.80 -13.24 -8.09
C ASP A 574 -2.96 -11.80 -8.60
N VAL A 575 -3.87 -11.03 -8.00
CA VAL A 575 -4.20 -9.65 -8.38
C VAL A 575 -3.56 -8.61 -7.46
N PHE A 576 -3.49 -8.89 -6.15
CA PHE A 576 -3.11 -7.90 -5.13
C PHE A 576 -1.75 -8.20 -4.50
N ALA A 577 -1.06 -7.15 -4.07
CA ALA A 577 0.19 -7.21 -3.31
C ALA A 577 -0.05 -7.47 -1.81
N GLY A 578 -1.23 -7.10 -1.31
CA GLY A 578 -1.62 -7.30 0.08
C GLY A 578 -3.08 -6.88 0.31
N VAL A 579 -3.63 -7.29 1.45
CA VAL A 579 -5.03 -7.02 1.83
C VAL A 579 -5.12 -6.40 3.22
N VAL A 580 -5.90 -5.31 3.36
CA VAL A 580 -6.06 -4.56 4.61
C VAL A 580 -7.55 -4.45 5.00
N PRO A 581 -8.11 -5.48 5.66
CA PRO A 581 -9.47 -5.42 6.19
C PRO A 581 -9.49 -4.75 7.58
N ILE A 582 -10.24 -3.65 7.70
CA ILE A 582 -10.40 -2.88 8.94
C ILE A 582 -11.84 -3.06 9.45
N SER A 583 -12.00 -3.53 10.68
CA SER A 583 -13.31 -3.87 11.26
C SER A 583 -14.06 -4.89 10.39
N GLY A 584 -13.35 -5.86 9.80
CA GLY A 584 -13.91 -6.88 8.91
C GLY A 584 -14.09 -8.25 9.56
N LEU A 585 -14.95 -9.06 8.95
CA LEU A 585 -15.30 -10.42 9.35
C LEU A 585 -14.99 -11.41 8.21
N ALA A 586 -14.07 -12.33 8.44
CA ALA A 586 -13.74 -13.45 7.55
C ALA A 586 -14.74 -14.59 7.75
N GLN A 587 -15.91 -14.46 7.10
CA GLN A 587 -17.02 -15.42 7.16
C GLN A 587 -17.42 -15.97 5.77
N ARG A 588 -18.38 -16.90 5.74
CA ARG A 588 -18.91 -17.56 4.53
C ARG A 588 -17.83 -18.19 3.64
N THR A 589 -17.61 -17.69 2.43
CA THR A 589 -16.67 -18.25 1.44
C THR A 589 -15.22 -18.22 1.91
N THR A 590 -14.84 -17.20 2.68
CA THR A 590 -13.47 -17.03 3.21
C THR A 590 -13.03 -18.21 4.10
N LEU A 591 -13.97 -18.93 4.72
CA LEU A 591 -13.71 -20.15 5.51
C LEU A 591 -13.07 -21.27 4.67
N TRP A 592 -13.26 -21.22 3.35
CA TRP A 592 -12.79 -22.21 2.38
C TRP A 592 -11.59 -21.71 1.56
N TYR A 593 -11.39 -20.40 1.44
CA TYR A 593 -10.31 -19.81 0.64
C TYR A 593 -9.06 -19.40 1.42
N TRP A 594 -9.01 -19.65 2.72
CA TRP A 594 -7.84 -19.31 3.52
C TRP A 594 -6.53 -19.90 2.93
N SER A 595 -6.58 -21.05 2.26
CA SER A 595 -5.45 -21.72 1.59
C SER A 595 -4.90 -20.90 0.42
N ASN A 596 -5.78 -20.26 -0.36
CA ASN A 596 -5.44 -19.42 -1.52
C ASN A 596 -4.53 -18.25 -1.13
N ALA A 597 -4.60 -17.80 0.12
CA ALA A 597 -3.83 -16.67 0.64
C ALA A 597 -2.37 -16.98 0.99
N LYS A 598 -1.83 -18.15 0.59
CA LYS A 598 -0.46 -18.59 0.90
C LYS A 598 0.60 -17.53 0.63
N ASP A 599 0.50 -16.91 -0.55
CA ASP A 599 1.45 -15.89 -1.04
C ASP A 599 0.84 -14.48 -1.03
N LEU A 600 -0.30 -14.28 -0.34
CA LEU A 600 -1.00 -13.00 -0.24
C LEU A 600 -0.97 -12.49 1.21
N PRO A 601 -0.17 -11.44 1.50
CA PRO A 601 -0.08 -10.86 2.84
C PRO A 601 -1.36 -10.17 3.33
N PHE A 602 -1.69 -10.29 4.62
CA PHE A 602 -2.84 -9.62 5.26
C PHE A 602 -2.42 -8.75 6.46
N TYR A 603 -2.95 -7.52 6.52
CA TYR A 603 -2.91 -6.63 7.69
C TYR A 603 -4.34 -6.39 8.19
N ILE A 604 -4.75 -7.13 9.21
CA ILE A 604 -6.12 -7.13 9.74
C ILE A 604 -6.19 -6.23 10.97
N VAL A 605 -7.19 -5.37 11.08
CA VAL A 605 -7.41 -4.50 12.25
C VAL A 605 -8.83 -4.66 12.78
N ASN A 606 -8.97 -4.92 14.07
CA ASN A 606 -10.26 -5.03 14.76
C ASN A 606 -10.17 -4.50 16.20
N GLY A 607 -11.32 -4.43 16.87
CA GLY A 607 -11.42 -4.16 18.31
C GLY A 607 -12.03 -5.32 19.07
N GLU A 608 -11.62 -5.49 20.32
CA GLU A 608 -12.04 -6.59 21.18
C GLU A 608 -13.56 -6.65 21.41
N PHE A 609 -14.24 -5.50 21.39
CA PHE A 609 -15.68 -5.36 21.56
C PHE A 609 -16.42 -5.12 20.23
N ASP A 610 -15.74 -5.23 19.07
CA ASP A 610 -16.35 -5.18 17.75
C ASP A 610 -16.90 -6.57 17.36
N ARG A 611 -18.22 -6.77 17.49
CA ARG A 611 -18.99 -7.88 16.88
C ARG A 611 -18.41 -9.29 17.03
N ASP A 612 -17.68 -9.57 18.12
CA ASP A 612 -16.91 -10.81 18.31
C ASP A 612 -15.97 -11.13 17.14
N SER A 613 -15.39 -10.10 16.51
CA SER A 613 -14.55 -10.20 15.32
C SER A 613 -13.37 -11.14 15.50
N LEU A 614 -12.67 -11.10 16.64
CA LEU A 614 -11.60 -12.04 16.96
C LEU A 614 -12.11 -13.49 16.99
N GLY A 615 -13.29 -13.73 17.57
CA GLY A 615 -13.94 -15.03 17.62
C GLY A 615 -14.29 -15.55 16.23
N ILE A 616 -14.95 -14.73 15.41
CA ILE A 616 -15.36 -15.05 14.04
C ILE A 616 -14.14 -15.30 13.13
N ASN A 617 -13.14 -14.41 13.19
CA ASN A 617 -11.96 -14.48 12.32
C ASN A 617 -10.98 -15.58 12.77
N SER A 618 -11.07 -16.03 14.03
CA SER A 618 -10.10 -16.94 14.64
C SER A 618 -9.83 -18.18 13.80
N MET A 619 -10.85 -18.83 13.23
CA MET A 619 -10.68 -20.07 12.47
C MET A 619 -9.80 -19.87 11.23
N THR A 620 -10.13 -18.87 10.42
CA THR A 620 -9.43 -18.55 9.17
C THR A 620 -8.01 -18.07 9.46
N VAL A 621 -7.88 -17.06 10.31
CA VAL A 621 -6.58 -16.43 10.62
C VAL A 621 -5.64 -17.40 11.36
N TYR A 622 -6.17 -18.22 12.27
CA TYR A 622 -5.36 -19.25 12.94
C TYR A 622 -4.79 -20.25 11.94
N ARG A 623 -5.57 -20.71 10.95
CA ARG A 623 -5.06 -21.64 9.92
C ARG A 623 -3.92 -21.01 9.13
N MET A 624 -4.12 -19.78 8.65
CA MET A 624 -3.09 -19.03 7.94
C MET A 624 -1.80 -18.92 8.78
N MET A 625 -1.91 -18.50 10.04
CA MET A 625 -0.74 -18.37 10.93
C MET A 625 -0.08 -19.72 11.26
N LYS A 626 -0.87 -20.77 11.48
CA LYS A 626 -0.37 -22.12 11.75
C LYS A 626 0.47 -22.66 10.59
N TYR A 627 0.06 -22.39 9.35
CA TYR A 627 0.82 -22.77 8.16
C TYR A 627 1.93 -21.77 7.80
N GLY A 628 2.05 -20.67 8.54
CA GLY A 628 3.14 -19.72 8.40
C GLY A 628 2.90 -18.68 7.32
N TYR A 629 1.66 -18.34 6.99
CA TYR A 629 1.34 -17.29 6.02
C TYR A 629 1.67 -15.92 6.62
N ASP A 630 1.94 -14.92 5.77
CA ASP A 630 2.20 -13.54 6.20
C ASP A 630 0.89 -12.85 6.60
N VAL A 631 0.55 -12.94 7.89
CA VAL A 631 -0.64 -12.31 8.46
C VAL A 631 -0.26 -11.56 9.73
N ARG A 632 -0.62 -10.28 9.78
CA ARG A 632 -0.65 -9.47 11.00
C ARG A 632 -2.10 -9.22 11.37
N TYR A 633 -2.51 -9.65 12.57
CA TYR A 633 -3.81 -9.33 13.14
C TYR A 633 -3.64 -8.38 14.31
N THR A 634 -4.18 -7.18 14.22
CA THR A 634 -4.16 -6.15 15.27
C THR A 634 -5.52 -6.08 15.95
N ASP A 635 -5.54 -6.35 17.25
CA ASP A 635 -6.73 -6.29 18.10
C ASP A 635 -6.59 -5.17 19.15
N TYR A 636 -7.46 -4.17 19.07
CA TYR A 636 -7.50 -3.07 20.03
C TYR A 636 -8.28 -3.45 21.29
N LYS A 637 -7.63 -3.38 22.45
CA LYS A 637 -8.22 -3.80 23.73
C LYS A 637 -9.34 -2.86 24.15
N GLY A 638 -10.49 -3.42 24.50
CA GLY A 638 -11.66 -2.66 24.95
C GLY A 638 -12.27 -1.69 23.92
N ARG A 639 -11.88 -1.74 22.63
CA ARG A 639 -12.40 -0.87 21.56
C ARG A 639 -13.49 -1.58 20.75
N GLY A 640 -14.39 -0.79 20.16
CA GLY A 640 -15.59 -1.26 19.45
C GLY A 640 -15.45 -1.21 17.92
N PHE A 641 -16.56 -1.11 17.20
CA PHE A 641 -16.52 -0.86 15.76
C PHE A 641 -16.06 0.57 15.48
N GLU A 642 -14.91 0.73 14.81
CA GLU A 642 -14.27 2.03 14.55
C GLU A 642 -13.51 2.02 13.22
N SER A 643 -13.02 3.19 12.79
CA SER A 643 -12.19 3.35 11.59
C SER A 643 -10.69 3.14 11.83
N TYR A 644 -10.25 3.09 13.09
CA TYR A 644 -8.84 2.86 13.47
C TYR A 644 -7.82 3.73 12.72
N PHE A 645 -8.12 5.03 12.53
CA PHE A 645 -7.19 5.95 11.84
C PHE A 645 -5.80 6.00 12.49
N GLU A 646 -5.67 5.61 13.77
CA GLU A 646 -4.39 5.43 14.48
C GLU A 646 -3.44 4.42 13.78
N GLU A 647 -3.96 3.49 12.96
CA GLU A 647 -3.16 2.50 12.21
C GLU A 647 -2.67 3.03 10.84
N ILE A 648 -3.10 4.21 10.39
CA ILE A 648 -2.84 4.68 9.02
C ILE A 648 -1.34 4.67 8.67
N HIS A 649 -0.48 5.10 9.59
CA HIS A 649 0.97 5.13 9.35
C HIS A 649 1.58 3.72 9.29
N ASP A 650 1.22 2.85 10.25
CA ASP A 650 1.69 1.46 10.30
C ASP A 650 1.25 0.68 9.05
N ILE A 651 0.03 0.95 8.55
CA ILE A 651 -0.50 0.36 7.32
C ILE A 651 0.32 0.80 6.10
N PHE A 652 0.58 2.11 5.92
CA PHE A 652 1.37 2.57 4.78
C PHE A 652 2.81 2.09 4.80
N ASP A 653 3.42 2.04 5.99
CA ASP A 653 4.78 1.49 6.15
C ASP A 653 4.81 -0.01 5.82
N TRP A 654 3.75 -0.76 6.16
CA TRP A 654 3.60 -2.16 5.75
C TRP A 654 3.33 -2.32 4.25
N ILE A 655 2.44 -1.51 3.66
CA ILE A 655 2.09 -1.56 2.23
C ILE A 655 3.31 -1.27 1.35
N ASP A 656 4.21 -0.37 1.76
CA ASP A 656 5.41 -0.03 0.99
C ASP A 656 6.35 -1.24 0.79
N LEU A 657 6.32 -2.21 1.73
CA LEU A 657 7.08 -3.45 1.70
C LEU A 657 6.46 -4.53 0.81
N GLN A 658 5.16 -4.41 0.47
CA GLN A 658 4.44 -5.48 -0.21
C GLN A 658 4.64 -5.45 -1.72
N ARG A 659 4.87 -6.63 -2.32
CA ARG A 659 4.87 -6.84 -3.77
C ARG A 659 4.09 -8.11 -4.10
N ARG A 660 3.31 -8.06 -5.17
CA ARG A 660 2.53 -9.20 -5.66
C ARG A 660 3.42 -10.30 -6.23
N THR A 661 3.07 -11.56 -5.95
CA THR A 661 3.70 -12.72 -6.59
C THR A 661 3.31 -12.81 -8.08
N LYS A 662 4.31 -12.77 -8.98
CA LYS A 662 4.06 -12.79 -10.44
C LYS A 662 3.84 -14.20 -10.99
N TYR A 663 4.88 -15.03 -10.89
CA TYR A 663 4.98 -16.32 -11.57
C TYR A 663 5.32 -17.42 -10.57
N PRO A 664 4.37 -17.82 -9.69
CA PRO A 664 4.62 -18.88 -8.73
C PRO A 664 4.85 -20.20 -9.49
N LYS A 665 5.82 -21.00 -9.03
CA LYS A 665 6.11 -22.31 -9.61
C LYS A 665 5.05 -23.34 -9.28
N GLU A 666 4.31 -23.12 -8.21
CA GLU A 666 3.25 -23.99 -7.70
C GLU A 666 2.02 -23.12 -7.46
N ILE A 667 0.89 -23.52 -8.06
CA ILE A 667 -0.42 -22.94 -7.86
C ILE A 667 -1.27 -24.04 -7.24
N GLU A 668 -1.78 -23.78 -6.04
CA GLU A 668 -2.74 -24.63 -5.35
C GLU A 668 -3.85 -23.72 -4.84
N VAL A 669 -4.95 -23.66 -5.59
CA VAL A 669 -6.06 -22.75 -5.29
C VAL A 669 -7.38 -23.48 -5.37
N ASP A 670 -8.31 -23.02 -4.55
CA ASP A 670 -9.68 -23.47 -4.48
C ASP A 670 -10.61 -22.41 -5.10
N SER A 671 -11.56 -22.88 -5.91
CA SER A 671 -12.62 -22.04 -6.51
C SER A 671 -14.00 -22.56 -6.11
N LEU A 672 -14.91 -21.66 -5.73
CA LEU A 672 -16.32 -21.95 -5.43
C LEU A 672 -17.26 -21.28 -6.43
N ARG A 673 -16.77 -20.32 -7.23
CA ARG A 673 -17.62 -19.57 -8.15
C ARG A 673 -17.19 -19.76 -9.59
N PRO A 674 -18.15 -19.85 -10.53
CA PRO A 674 -17.85 -19.81 -11.96
C PRO A 674 -17.11 -18.55 -12.43
N SER A 675 -17.12 -17.45 -11.69
CA SER A 675 -16.37 -16.23 -12.04
C SER A 675 -14.88 -16.30 -11.69
N GLU A 676 -14.44 -17.32 -10.96
CA GLU A 676 -13.07 -17.49 -10.46
C GLU A 676 -12.34 -18.55 -11.30
N GLN A 677 -11.92 -18.14 -12.49
CA GLN A 677 -11.42 -19.05 -13.53
C GLN A 677 -9.93 -18.88 -13.84
N ARG A 678 -9.32 -17.73 -13.52
CA ARG A 678 -7.93 -17.43 -13.85
C ARG A 678 -7.14 -17.14 -12.58
N PHE A 679 -6.04 -17.87 -12.41
CA PHE A 679 -5.11 -17.77 -11.31
C PHE A 679 -3.68 -17.76 -11.86
N TYR A 680 -3.01 -16.63 -11.71
CA TYR A 680 -1.67 -16.41 -12.22
C TYR A 680 -1.53 -16.66 -13.73
N TRP A 681 -0.89 -17.78 -14.10
CA TRP A 681 -0.61 -18.19 -15.47
C TRP A 681 -1.52 -19.34 -15.94
N VAL A 682 -2.51 -19.73 -15.11
CA VAL A 682 -3.46 -20.80 -15.42
C VAL A 682 -4.87 -20.23 -15.45
N GLU A 683 -5.61 -20.58 -16.48
CA GLU A 683 -7.03 -20.31 -16.60
C GLU A 683 -7.76 -21.62 -16.90
N VAL A 684 -8.94 -21.81 -16.30
CA VAL A 684 -9.73 -23.03 -16.40
C VAL A 684 -11.16 -22.70 -16.80
N SER A 685 -11.75 -23.53 -17.66
CA SER A 685 -13.12 -23.38 -18.11
C SER A 685 -13.94 -24.64 -17.81
N ASP A 686 -15.26 -24.47 -17.71
CA ASP A 686 -16.21 -25.57 -17.47
C ASP A 686 -15.94 -26.37 -16.18
N LEU A 687 -15.50 -25.67 -15.11
CA LEU A 687 -15.44 -26.26 -13.78
C LEU A 687 -16.86 -26.57 -13.26
N PRO A 688 -17.13 -27.78 -12.74
CA PRO A 688 -18.45 -28.15 -12.29
C PRO A 688 -18.76 -27.59 -10.89
N PHE A 689 -19.59 -26.55 -10.79
CA PHE A 689 -19.99 -25.95 -9.51
C PHE A 689 -21.35 -26.45 -9.00
N ALA A 690 -21.47 -26.54 -7.68
CA ALA A 690 -22.77 -26.65 -7.01
C ALA A 690 -23.22 -25.26 -6.54
N PRO A 691 -24.53 -25.00 -6.40
CA PRO A 691 -25.02 -23.75 -5.82
C PRO A 691 -24.39 -23.49 -4.44
N LEU A 692 -23.91 -22.26 -4.23
CA LEU A 692 -23.36 -21.85 -2.96
C LEU A 692 -24.46 -21.80 -1.87
N PRO A 693 -24.25 -22.44 -0.71
CA PRO A 693 -25.16 -22.30 0.42
C PRO A 693 -25.24 -20.83 0.88
N PRO A 694 -26.42 -20.32 1.29
CA PRO A 694 -26.56 -18.92 1.71
C PRO A 694 -25.66 -18.51 2.90
N ASP A 695 -25.39 -19.45 3.81
CA ASP A 695 -24.51 -19.26 4.96
C ASP A 695 -23.05 -19.69 4.69
N GLY A 696 -22.75 -20.15 3.48
CA GLY A 696 -21.47 -20.70 3.05
C GLY A 696 -21.08 -22.03 3.70
N ARG A 697 -21.92 -22.61 4.59
CA ARG A 697 -21.58 -23.85 5.30
C ARG A 697 -21.81 -25.06 4.41
N GLY A 698 -20.85 -25.99 4.41
CA GLY A 698 -20.88 -27.18 3.55
C GLY A 698 -20.60 -26.91 2.07
N ALA A 699 -20.11 -25.70 1.73
CA ALA A 699 -19.63 -25.40 0.39
C ALA A 699 -18.49 -26.36 -0.01
N LYS A 700 -18.41 -26.69 -1.30
CA LYS A 700 -17.45 -27.67 -1.82
C LYS A 700 -16.53 -26.99 -2.85
N PRO A 701 -15.35 -26.52 -2.43
CA PRO A 701 -14.40 -25.91 -3.35
C PRO A 701 -13.91 -26.91 -4.40
N ARG A 702 -13.53 -26.38 -5.56
CA ARG A 702 -12.90 -27.09 -6.66
C ARG A 702 -11.43 -26.71 -6.69
N ALA A 703 -10.58 -27.67 -6.38
CA ALA A 703 -9.14 -27.50 -6.41
C ALA A 703 -8.62 -27.38 -7.85
N ILE A 704 -7.69 -26.45 -8.04
CA ILE A 704 -6.90 -26.24 -9.25
C ILE A 704 -5.44 -26.29 -8.81
N GLU A 705 -4.72 -27.29 -9.29
CA GLU A 705 -3.31 -27.49 -9.03
C GLU A 705 -2.52 -27.34 -10.34
N ALA A 706 -1.47 -26.53 -10.31
CA ALA A 706 -0.52 -26.43 -11.41
C ALA A 706 0.91 -26.29 -10.89
N ARG A 707 1.85 -27.00 -11.52
CA ARG A 707 3.25 -26.99 -11.09
C ARG A 707 4.22 -27.01 -12.26
N ILE A 708 5.23 -26.15 -12.16
CA ILE A 708 6.36 -26.09 -13.07
C ILE A 708 7.48 -26.94 -12.50
N THR A 709 8.03 -27.83 -13.33
CA THR A 709 9.07 -28.79 -12.93
C THR A 709 10.28 -28.71 -13.85
N PRO A 710 11.46 -29.19 -13.40
CA PRO A 710 12.65 -29.23 -14.26
C PRO A 710 12.40 -29.96 -15.58
N GLY A 711 13.08 -29.51 -16.64
CA GLY A 711 12.94 -30.06 -17.99
C GLY A 711 11.69 -29.57 -18.73
N ASN A 712 11.41 -28.27 -18.63
CA ASN A 712 10.32 -27.59 -19.36
C ASN A 712 8.98 -28.33 -19.28
N THR A 713 8.58 -28.76 -18.08
CA THR A 713 7.40 -29.60 -17.86
C THR A 713 6.42 -28.94 -16.90
N ILE A 714 5.16 -28.83 -17.33
CA ILE A 714 4.02 -28.33 -16.54
C ILE A 714 3.12 -29.52 -16.18
N TYR A 715 2.78 -29.63 -14.90
CA TYR A 715 1.76 -30.55 -14.39
C TYR A 715 0.49 -29.78 -14.07
N LEU A 716 -0.66 -30.31 -14.49
CA LEU A 716 -1.99 -29.76 -14.21
C LEU A 716 -2.88 -30.82 -13.59
N LYS A 717 -3.71 -30.39 -12.63
CA LYS A 717 -4.76 -31.22 -12.03
C LYS A 717 -5.93 -30.35 -11.61
N SER A 718 -7.07 -30.55 -12.25
CA SER A 718 -8.36 -30.00 -11.84
C SER A 718 -9.50 -30.81 -12.49
N ALA A 719 -10.74 -30.50 -12.13
CA ALA A 719 -11.93 -31.10 -12.74
C ALA A 719 -12.46 -30.31 -13.96
N ALA A 720 -11.68 -29.34 -14.46
CA ALA A 720 -12.06 -28.50 -15.60
C ALA A 720 -11.96 -29.29 -16.91
N ALA A 721 -12.81 -28.94 -17.89
CA ALA A 721 -12.77 -29.55 -19.22
C ALA A 721 -11.73 -28.90 -20.15
N ARG A 722 -11.32 -27.66 -19.85
CA ARG A 722 -10.34 -26.91 -20.64
C ARG A 722 -9.42 -26.10 -19.75
N HIS A 723 -8.15 -26.02 -20.15
CA HIS A 723 -7.11 -25.25 -19.48
C HIS A 723 -6.44 -24.32 -20.49
N THR A 724 -6.30 -23.05 -20.14
CA THR A 724 -5.49 -22.08 -20.88
C THR A 724 -4.26 -21.75 -20.03
N LEU A 725 -3.08 -21.97 -20.60
CA LEU A 725 -1.80 -21.64 -20.01
C LEU A 725 -1.24 -20.38 -20.66
N TRP A 726 -0.90 -19.40 -19.84
CA TRP A 726 -0.29 -18.15 -20.24
C TRP A 726 1.20 -18.23 -19.92
N LEU A 727 2.05 -18.39 -20.92
CA LEU A 727 3.46 -18.76 -20.75
C LEU A 727 4.38 -17.53 -20.85
N ALA A 728 5.41 -17.50 -20.00
CA ALA A 728 6.41 -16.45 -19.97
C ALA A 728 7.83 -17.06 -19.91
N PRO A 729 8.85 -16.37 -20.44
CA PRO A 729 10.23 -16.86 -20.50
C PRO A 729 10.87 -17.00 -19.11
N GLU A 730 10.29 -16.37 -18.08
CA GLU A 730 10.71 -16.53 -16.69
C GLU A 730 10.59 -17.97 -16.18
N PHE A 731 9.75 -18.80 -16.81
CA PHE A 731 9.50 -20.16 -16.33
C PHE A 731 9.29 -21.21 -17.42
N VAL A 732 9.24 -20.82 -18.69
CA VAL A 732 9.27 -21.73 -19.85
C VAL A 732 10.47 -21.38 -20.72
N ASN A 733 11.25 -22.39 -21.11
CA ASN A 733 12.25 -22.24 -22.15
C ASN A 733 11.57 -22.46 -23.51
N PHE A 734 11.45 -21.40 -24.33
CA PHE A 734 10.81 -21.48 -25.65
C PHE A 734 11.70 -22.19 -26.70
N ASP A 735 12.99 -22.35 -26.43
CA ASP A 735 13.92 -23.09 -27.30
C ASP A 735 13.87 -24.61 -27.06
N GLU A 736 13.05 -25.07 -26.13
CA GLU A 736 12.84 -26.48 -25.80
C GLU A 736 11.38 -26.88 -25.96
N ARG A 737 11.12 -28.15 -26.28
CA ARG A 737 9.75 -28.68 -26.28
C ARG A 737 9.14 -28.58 -24.88
N LEU A 738 7.99 -27.94 -24.79
CA LEU A 738 7.19 -27.87 -23.57
C LEU A 738 6.40 -29.17 -23.43
N ARG A 739 6.44 -29.77 -22.24
CA ARG A 739 5.60 -30.92 -21.90
C ARG A 739 4.51 -30.51 -20.93
N VAL A 740 3.24 -30.71 -21.28
CA VAL A 740 2.11 -30.54 -20.36
C VAL A 740 1.51 -31.89 -20.00
N ARG A 741 1.42 -32.18 -18.70
CA ARG A 741 0.90 -33.45 -18.17
C ARG A 741 -0.34 -33.22 -17.33
N MET A 742 -1.35 -34.06 -17.57
CA MET A 742 -2.54 -34.16 -16.73
C MET A 742 -2.68 -35.60 -16.26
N ALA A 743 -2.67 -35.78 -14.94
CA ALA A 743 -2.52 -37.10 -14.32
C ALA A 743 -1.31 -37.86 -14.91
N ALA A 744 -1.51 -39.09 -15.40
CA ALA A 744 -0.44 -39.90 -16.00
C ALA A 744 -0.21 -39.62 -17.50
N ARG A 745 -1.04 -38.79 -18.16
CA ARG A 745 -1.03 -38.60 -19.62
C ARG A 745 -0.30 -37.31 -20.02
N ASN A 746 0.39 -37.35 -21.16
CA ASN A 746 0.92 -36.15 -21.81
C ASN A 746 -0.20 -35.58 -22.70
N GLN A 747 -0.62 -34.35 -22.41
CA GLN A 747 -1.62 -33.64 -23.23
C GLN A 747 -0.96 -32.79 -24.32
N PHE A 748 0.27 -32.34 -24.08
CA PHE A 748 1.05 -31.58 -25.05
C PHE A 748 2.54 -31.93 -24.93
N TYR A 749 3.21 -32.04 -26.07
CA TYR A 749 4.66 -32.22 -26.13
C TYR A 749 5.23 -31.71 -27.46
N ASP A 750 5.35 -30.39 -27.59
CA ASP A 750 5.92 -29.74 -28.76
C ASP A 750 6.58 -28.40 -28.40
N PHE A 751 7.18 -27.73 -29.38
CA PHE A 751 7.62 -26.34 -29.23
C PHE A 751 6.41 -25.41 -29.11
N VAL A 752 6.57 -24.35 -28.33
CA VAL A 752 5.62 -23.24 -28.20
C VAL A 752 6.30 -21.98 -28.71
N GLU A 753 5.62 -21.21 -29.55
CA GLU A 753 6.20 -20.03 -30.18
C GLU A 753 5.70 -18.74 -29.51
N PRO A 754 6.61 -17.92 -28.96
CA PRO A 754 6.30 -16.55 -28.55
C PRO A 754 5.71 -15.76 -29.71
N ASN A 755 4.65 -14.99 -29.46
CA ASN A 755 4.07 -14.10 -30.45
C ASN A 755 3.50 -12.84 -29.81
N TYR A 756 3.54 -11.73 -30.55
CA TYR A 756 3.05 -10.43 -30.07
C TYR A 756 1.52 -10.36 -30.01
N ARG A 757 0.79 -11.25 -30.71
CA ARG A 757 -0.69 -11.31 -30.65
C ARG A 757 -1.16 -11.71 -29.24
N ASP A 758 -0.68 -12.83 -28.71
CA ASP A 758 -1.03 -13.29 -27.37
C ASP A 758 -0.62 -12.26 -26.31
N LEU A 759 0.58 -11.70 -26.43
CA LEU A 759 1.10 -10.66 -25.56
C LEU A 759 0.20 -9.42 -25.54
N LEU A 760 -0.06 -8.83 -26.70
CA LEU A 760 -0.79 -7.55 -26.78
C LEU A 760 -2.27 -7.73 -26.47
N THR A 761 -2.90 -8.84 -26.87
CA THR A 761 -4.29 -9.12 -26.50
C THR A 761 -4.44 -9.25 -24.99
N ASP A 762 -3.58 -10.02 -24.32
CA ASP A 762 -3.64 -10.15 -22.86
C ASP A 762 -3.31 -8.83 -22.14
N PHE A 763 -2.31 -8.10 -22.61
CA PHE A 763 -1.97 -6.78 -22.07
C PHE A 763 -3.13 -5.80 -22.22
N LYS A 764 -3.77 -5.73 -23.39
CA LYS A 764 -4.93 -4.88 -23.64
C LYS A 764 -6.12 -5.25 -22.78
N THR A 765 -6.35 -6.55 -22.53
CA THR A 765 -7.43 -7.01 -21.65
C THR A 765 -7.19 -6.61 -20.19
N ARG A 766 -6.01 -6.93 -19.63
CA ARG A 766 -5.72 -6.81 -18.19
C ARG A 766 -5.11 -5.47 -17.76
N GLY A 767 -4.45 -4.75 -18.67
CA GLY A 767 -3.68 -3.54 -18.39
C GLY A 767 -2.46 -3.76 -17.49
N ASP A 768 -2.03 -5.02 -17.30
CA ASP A 768 -0.95 -5.38 -16.38
C ASP A 768 0.41 -5.25 -17.08
N ARG A 769 1.21 -4.25 -16.68
CA ARG A 769 2.51 -3.96 -17.30
C ARG A 769 3.63 -4.85 -16.75
N GLN A 770 3.44 -5.45 -15.57
CA GLN A 770 4.49 -6.13 -14.82
C GLN A 770 4.46 -7.64 -14.97
N LYS A 771 3.28 -8.21 -15.19
CA LYS A 771 3.06 -9.64 -15.41
C LYS A 771 2.53 -9.82 -16.82
N THR A 772 3.40 -10.11 -17.76
CA THR A 772 3.09 -10.27 -19.20
C THR A 772 3.38 -11.71 -19.64
N TYR A 773 2.74 -12.14 -20.72
CA TYR A 773 2.87 -13.49 -21.27
C TYR A 773 3.11 -13.42 -22.77
N LEU A 774 3.95 -14.29 -23.30
CA LEU A 774 4.33 -14.28 -24.72
C LEU A 774 3.62 -15.34 -25.55
N CYS A 775 3.00 -16.31 -24.89
CA CYS A 775 2.33 -17.41 -25.57
C CYS A 775 1.11 -17.85 -24.78
N LYS A 776 0.01 -18.10 -25.49
CA LYS A 776 -1.19 -18.74 -24.98
C LYS A 776 -1.27 -20.16 -25.51
N LEU A 777 -1.34 -21.14 -24.61
CA LEU A 777 -1.53 -22.55 -24.96
C LEU A 777 -2.86 -23.06 -24.39
N VAL A 778 -3.71 -23.64 -25.23
CA VAL A 778 -4.99 -24.23 -24.82
C VAL A 778 -4.88 -25.75 -24.83
N ILE A 779 -5.34 -26.38 -23.76
CA ILE A 779 -5.37 -27.84 -23.54
C ILE A 779 -6.81 -28.24 -23.24
N ASP A 780 -7.31 -29.26 -23.93
CA ASP A 780 -8.63 -29.89 -23.74
C ASP A 780 -8.51 -31.28 -23.08
#